data_AF-A0A1F7WZ11-F1
#
_entry.id   AF-A0A1F7WZ11-F1
#
_cell.length_a   1.000
_cell.length_b   1.000
_cell.length_c   1.000
_cell.angle_alpha   90.00
_cell.angle_beta   90.00
_cell.angle_gamma   90.00
#
_symmetry.space_group_name_H-M   'P 1'
#
loop_
_entity.id
_entity.type
_entity.pdbx_description
1 polymer ?
#
loop_
_entity_poly.entity_id
_entity_poly.type
_entity_poly.pdbx_seq_one_letter_code
_entity_poly.pdbx_strand_id
1 'polypeptide(L)'
;EISFNIFDASSENSLNASYNNFNCSRPFFAPANRSLTILWTIYAASGPRAVKTVVLAKGAGHDDGEQNLIPVLPSKIEVVDSAPLCMKGPCEKTFKINDLAGAGATDEISAGRGVSLTVQAAVNPSWYCALALPYLMRYPHGCSEQVFNKYYANLLALHLIKTRPGFGRVIESWREKGALKSELEKSGSLKSAALQETPWMAEAAEESASREDIVWLFDSARLETRIKEGAGDLIKMRGPKGLWPWFPGMEENYYISLYIYGAVGKLKKRGIKCGLESYCGEITRQLDEWIEAGFENDRKLPEEETPRLTAIIEYYLYARSFFAGEYAYSEKFKRIVDLYLALALKDPEIAGSSVRSAALALALYRNGDKTSARAVMAGVKKMASADGKYGMSFADTGKFNGCFGKIEGQAVIIEAFDEICGEPETVEACKFWLINQKRASGFGTSVATAEAVGALLFCGENSFNNDAVYSISAGNKETAEILSGNVPPASNVLNFAGGFHEKTVDISGENSAFDTVEAAVFNGGVLWGGIHRKFSCEASELKKFDNEGIKISKNLYLLSKNNGGDKTADKLILIDPSVSAAVSPSIGEIVRVRLEVSLTTDMEFIYIRDRFASAFEPLRVISGYECKNGEGYYISMRDASANFFIDSLRAGTHTFEYDMRVCRRGRYRCGFARAECMYAPEFGARSESFAFDVK
;
A
#
# COMPACT_ATOMS: atom_id res chain seq x y z
N GLU A 1 52.38 -13.01 28.54
CA GLU A 1 51.65 -11.75 28.29
C GLU A 1 50.65 -11.96 27.17
N ILE A 2 49.46 -11.39 27.30
CA ILE A 2 48.45 -11.40 26.25
C ILE A 2 47.98 -9.97 26.01
N SER A 3 47.90 -9.60 24.74
CA SER A 3 47.52 -8.26 24.32
C SER A 3 46.35 -8.29 23.36
N PHE A 4 45.48 -7.29 23.45
CA PHE A 4 44.39 -7.03 22.52
C PHE A 4 44.54 -5.61 22.02
N ASN A 5 44.84 -5.45 20.74
CA ASN A 5 45.09 -4.16 20.11
C ASN A 5 44.07 -3.88 19.01
N ILE A 6 43.70 -2.61 18.86
CA ILE A 6 42.76 -2.12 17.86
C ILE A 6 43.49 -1.16 16.93
N PHE A 7 43.34 -1.36 15.63
CA PHE A 7 43.93 -0.54 14.57
C PHE A 7 42.87 -0.09 13.57
N ASP A 8 43.13 1.01 12.90
CA ASP A 8 42.40 1.38 11.69
C ASP A 8 42.71 0.34 10.60
N ALA A 9 41.68 -0.28 10.04
CA ALA A 9 41.85 -1.34 9.03
C ALA A 9 42.50 -0.86 7.73
N SER A 10 42.45 0.45 7.46
CA SER A 10 43.02 1.07 6.24
C SER A 10 44.40 1.65 6.48
N SER A 11 44.57 2.41 7.58
CA SER A 11 45.79 3.15 7.85
C SER A 11 46.76 2.43 8.78
N GLU A 12 46.35 1.31 9.40
CA GLU A 12 47.13 0.54 10.38
C GLU A 12 47.53 1.33 11.63
N ASN A 13 47.01 2.55 11.79
CA ASN A 13 47.25 3.38 12.96
C ASN A 13 46.54 2.78 14.18
N SER A 14 47.21 2.82 15.33
CA SER A 14 46.61 2.33 16.59
C SER A 14 45.43 3.20 17.01
N LEU A 15 44.31 2.55 17.33
CA LEU A 15 43.09 3.16 17.83
C LEU A 15 42.82 2.83 19.31
N ASN A 16 43.77 2.22 20.01
CA ASN A 16 43.60 1.79 21.40
C ASN A 16 43.11 2.92 22.31
N ALA A 17 43.71 4.12 22.22
CA ALA A 17 43.31 5.26 23.02
C ALA A 17 41.86 5.71 22.73
N SER A 18 41.48 5.76 21.45
CA SER A 18 40.12 6.14 21.03
C SER A 18 39.05 5.19 21.57
N TYR A 19 39.35 3.90 21.64
CA TYR A 19 38.44 2.88 22.18
C TYR A 19 38.57 2.66 23.70
N ASN A 20 39.29 3.55 24.41
CA ASN A 20 39.56 3.48 25.84
C ASN A 20 40.29 2.17 26.26
N ASN A 21 41.09 1.60 25.36
CA ASN A 21 41.86 0.37 25.56
C ASN A 21 43.30 0.67 26.04
N PHE A 22 43.45 1.45 27.11
CA PHE A 22 44.76 1.84 27.64
C PHE A 22 45.54 0.68 28.28
N ASN A 23 44.83 -0.30 28.84
CA ASN A 23 45.41 -1.51 29.42
C ASN A 23 45.25 -2.71 28.46
N CYS A 24 45.77 -2.51 27.23
CA CYS A 24 45.65 -3.44 26.11
C CYS A 24 46.45 -4.74 26.34
N SER A 25 47.51 -4.69 27.16
CA SER A 25 48.36 -5.85 27.45
C SER A 25 48.32 -6.25 28.91
N ARG A 26 48.25 -7.56 29.18
CA ARG A 26 48.06 -8.11 30.54
C ARG A 26 48.91 -9.35 30.77
N PRO A 27 49.41 -9.57 32.00
CA PRO A 27 49.93 -10.88 32.37
C PRO A 27 48.78 -11.90 32.39
N PHE A 28 49.07 -13.15 32.03
CA PHE A 28 48.12 -14.25 32.14
C PHE A 28 48.83 -15.52 32.62
N PHE A 29 48.05 -16.41 33.24
CA PHE A 29 48.49 -17.75 33.63
C PHE A 29 47.38 -18.74 33.27
N ALA A 30 47.67 -19.67 32.37
CA ALA A 30 46.75 -20.71 31.94
C ALA A 30 47.28 -22.07 32.43
N PRO A 31 46.55 -22.78 33.32
CA PRO A 31 46.93 -24.13 33.72
C PRO A 31 46.89 -25.10 32.53
N ALA A 32 47.68 -26.17 32.60
CA ALA A 32 47.66 -27.24 31.60
C ALA A 32 46.24 -27.80 31.40
N ASN A 33 45.83 -28.00 30.14
CA ASN A 33 44.52 -28.51 29.74
C ASN A 33 43.32 -27.71 30.27
N ARG A 34 43.49 -26.40 30.52
CA ARG A 34 42.41 -25.49 30.93
C ARG A 34 42.35 -24.29 30.00
N SER A 35 41.13 -23.80 29.77
CA SER A 35 40.91 -22.53 29.08
C SER A 35 40.85 -21.38 30.07
N LEU A 36 41.31 -20.21 29.64
CA LEU A 36 41.26 -18.96 30.40
C LEU A 36 40.50 -17.92 29.59
N THR A 37 39.51 -17.25 30.21
CA THR A 37 38.80 -16.13 29.59
C THR A 37 39.37 -14.81 30.11
N ILE A 38 39.79 -13.93 29.20
CA ILE A 38 40.28 -12.59 29.52
C ILE A 38 39.37 -11.59 28.82
N LEU A 39 38.92 -10.58 29.56
CA LEU A 39 37.94 -9.61 29.10
C LEU A 39 38.57 -8.22 28.99
N TRP A 40 38.42 -7.58 27.84
CA TRP A 40 38.73 -6.17 27.64
C TRP A 40 37.44 -5.37 27.56
N THR A 41 37.38 -4.27 28.32
CA THR A 41 36.28 -3.31 28.24
C THR A 41 36.67 -2.26 27.21
N ILE A 42 35.86 -2.12 26.16
CA ILE A 42 36.08 -1.15 25.08
C ILE A 42 34.86 -0.26 24.90
N TYR A 43 35.11 0.96 24.41
CA TYR A 43 34.08 1.94 24.13
C TYR A 43 34.10 2.21 22.63
N ALA A 44 32.96 2.03 21.96
CA ALA A 44 32.87 2.38 20.55
C ALA A 44 33.12 3.89 20.39
N ALA A 45 34.03 4.25 19.50
CA ALA A 45 34.39 5.62 19.19
C ALA A 45 33.96 5.99 17.78
N SER A 46 33.74 7.29 17.54
CA SER A 46 33.67 7.82 16.18
C SER A 46 35.01 7.61 15.49
N GLY A 47 35.01 7.14 14.24
CA GLY A 47 36.24 6.76 13.57
C GLY A 47 36.04 6.01 12.25
N PRO A 48 37.04 5.25 11.79
CA PRO A 48 37.00 4.55 10.51
C PRO A 48 35.88 3.50 10.46
N ARG A 49 35.37 3.23 9.24
CA ARG A 49 34.23 2.32 9.02
C ARG A 49 34.54 0.84 9.30
N ALA A 50 35.81 0.50 9.50
CA ALA A 50 36.25 -0.83 9.91
C ALA A 50 37.50 -0.71 10.78
N VAL A 51 37.57 -1.55 11.80
CA VAL A 51 38.74 -1.69 12.67
C VAL A 51 39.31 -3.10 12.56
N LYS A 52 40.62 -3.18 12.67
CA LYS A 52 41.36 -4.44 12.74
C LYS A 52 41.72 -4.70 14.20
N THR A 53 41.26 -5.81 14.73
CA THR A 53 41.62 -6.25 16.09
C THR A 53 42.68 -7.33 16.00
N VAL A 54 43.70 -7.24 16.85
CA VAL A 54 44.80 -8.20 16.93
C VAL A 54 44.92 -8.66 18.37
N VAL A 55 44.68 -9.94 18.61
CA VAL A 55 45.00 -10.62 19.87
C VAL A 55 46.34 -11.30 19.70
N LEU A 56 47.28 -11.10 20.61
CA LEU A 56 48.59 -11.76 20.60
C LEU A 56 48.91 -12.28 22.00
N ALA A 57 49.18 -13.58 22.11
CA ALA A 57 49.61 -14.23 23.34
C ALA A 57 51.06 -14.69 23.21
N LYS A 58 51.87 -14.40 24.24
CA LYS A 58 53.29 -14.80 24.34
C LYS A 58 53.57 -15.43 25.69
N GLY A 59 54.19 -16.60 25.72
CA GLY A 59 54.56 -17.28 26.97
C GLY A 59 55.41 -18.53 26.74
N ALA A 60 56.35 -18.79 27.66
CA ALA A 60 57.19 -19.99 27.67
C ALA A 60 57.90 -20.30 26.32
N GLY A 61 58.33 -19.28 25.58
CA GLY A 61 59.00 -19.44 24.29
C GLY A 61 58.07 -19.64 23.08
N HIS A 62 56.76 -19.56 23.28
CA HIS A 62 55.75 -19.65 22.23
C HIS A 62 55.02 -18.31 22.04
N ASP A 63 54.59 -18.06 20.81
CA ASP A 63 53.67 -16.98 20.46
C ASP A 63 52.57 -17.49 19.52
N ASP A 64 51.38 -16.88 19.66
CA ASP A 64 50.24 -17.12 18.78
C ASP A 64 49.36 -15.87 18.75
N GLY A 65 48.66 -15.65 17.65
CA GLY A 65 47.84 -14.47 17.47
C GLY A 65 46.71 -14.63 16.46
N GLU A 66 45.63 -13.89 16.72
CA GLU A 66 44.43 -13.86 15.90
C GLU A 66 44.16 -12.44 15.44
N GLN A 67 43.77 -12.28 14.18
CA GLN A 67 43.38 -11.00 13.61
C GLN A 67 41.95 -11.08 13.09
N ASN A 68 41.13 -10.11 13.46
CA ASN A 68 39.77 -9.97 12.99
C ASN A 68 39.50 -8.56 12.43
N LEU A 69 38.62 -8.48 11.44
CA LEU A 69 38.14 -7.21 10.90
C LEU A 69 36.70 -6.99 11.36
N ILE A 70 36.43 -5.88 12.03
CA ILE A 70 35.12 -5.56 12.60
C ILE A 70 34.60 -4.27 11.95
N PRO A 71 33.46 -4.30 11.24
CA PRO A 71 32.84 -3.09 10.72
C PRO A 71 32.29 -2.23 11.88
N VAL A 72 32.51 -0.92 11.80
CA VAL A 72 31.99 0.05 12.78
C VAL A 72 30.96 0.92 12.07
N LEU A 73 29.70 0.75 12.47
CA LEU A 73 28.60 1.51 11.88
C LEU A 73 28.60 2.95 12.41
N PRO A 74 28.39 3.95 11.54
CA PRO A 74 28.25 5.34 11.97
C PRO A 74 27.11 5.51 12.97
N SER A 75 27.35 6.27 14.03
CA SER A 75 26.31 6.68 14.98
C SER A 75 25.39 7.74 14.35
N LYS A 76 25.93 8.60 13.47
CA LYS A 76 25.18 9.55 12.65
C LYS A 76 24.48 8.83 11.49
N ILE A 77 23.17 9.01 11.38
CA ILE A 77 22.35 8.38 10.35
C ILE A 77 21.52 9.43 9.62
N GLU A 78 21.18 9.12 8.37
CA GLU A 78 20.20 9.88 7.61
C GLU A 78 18.78 9.40 7.96
N VAL A 79 17.89 10.36 8.20
CA VAL A 79 16.51 10.14 8.59
C VAL A 79 15.59 10.85 7.61
N VAL A 80 14.51 10.18 7.24
CA VAL A 80 13.42 10.76 6.43
C VAL A 80 12.14 10.53 7.21
N ASP A 81 11.51 11.64 7.62
CA ASP A 81 10.19 11.66 8.23
C ASP A 81 9.22 12.30 7.23
N SER A 82 7.98 11.81 7.19
CA SER A 82 7.07 12.17 6.08
C SER A 82 5.63 12.27 6.52
N ALA A 83 4.82 13.04 5.78
CA ALA A 83 3.38 13.08 5.94
C ALA A 83 2.65 13.03 4.59
N PRO A 84 1.53 12.31 4.51
CA PRO A 84 0.68 12.32 3.33
C PRO A 84 -0.09 13.65 3.20
N LEU A 85 0.01 14.25 2.01
CA LEU A 85 -0.86 15.28 1.50
C LEU A 85 -2.00 14.63 0.71
N CYS A 86 -3.23 14.80 1.15
CA CYS A 86 -4.42 14.40 0.41
C CYS A 86 -5.53 15.38 0.78
N MET A 87 -5.99 16.14 -0.21
CA MET A 87 -6.88 17.28 -0.03
C MET A 87 -7.88 17.29 -1.18
N LYS A 88 -9.14 17.64 -0.88
CA LYS A 88 -10.22 17.65 -1.86
C LYS A 88 -11.09 18.88 -1.64
N GLY A 89 -11.41 19.56 -2.73
CA GLY A 89 -12.22 20.76 -2.70
C GLY A 89 -11.52 21.92 -2.00
N PRO A 90 -12.20 23.07 -1.85
CA PRO A 90 -11.66 24.22 -1.16
C PRO A 90 -11.32 23.87 0.30
N CYS A 91 -10.04 23.76 0.62
CA CYS A 91 -9.57 23.41 1.95
C CYS A 91 -8.10 23.82 2.16
N GLU A 92 -7.73 23.95 3.42
CA GLU A 92 -6.37 24.28 3.86
C GLU A 92 -5.88 23.21 4.84
N LYS A 93 -4.60 22.89 4.78
CA LYS A 93 -3.94 21.95 5.68
C LYS A 93 -2.56 22.48 6.05
N THR A 94 -2.35 22.68 7.34
CA THR A 94 -1.07 23.08 7.91
C THR A 94 -0.37 21.86 8.50
N PHE A 95 0.87 21.63 8.10
CA PHE A 95 1.76 20.62 8.66
C PHE A 95 2.81 21.32 9.49
N LYS A 96 2.88 21.02 10.78
CA LYS A 96 3.97 21.53 11.61
C LYS A 96 5.20 20.66 11.38
N ILE A 97 6.34 21.28 11.11
CA ILE A 97 7.59 20.55 10.90
C ILE A 97 8.00 19.79 12.18
N ASN A 98 7.65 20.29 13.37
CA ASN A 98 7.84 19.58 14.63
C ASN A 98 7.02 18.29 14.74
N ASP A 99 5.83 18.22 14.13
CA ASP A 99 5.03 16.98 14.11
C ASP A 99 5.70 15.93 13.22
N LEU A 100 6.44 16.37 12.20
CA LEU A 100 7.34 15.55 11.39
C LEU A 100 8.66 15.21 12.09
N ALA A 101 8.91 15.67 13.32
CA ALA A 101 10.12 15.34 14.10
C ALA A 101 9.88 14.26 15.17
N GLY A 102 8.64 13.80 15.33
CA GLY A 102 8.23 12.80 16.32
C GLY A 102 7.85 13.40 17.68
N ALA A 103 6.82 12.81 18.30
CA ALA A 103 6.34 13.02 19.68
C ALA A 103 6.58 14.40 20.33
N GLY A 104 6.09 15.48 19.69
CA GLY A 104 5.79 16.76 20.37
C GLY A 104 6.98 17.52 20.97
N ALA A 105 8.21 17.28 20.52
CA ALA A 105 9.38 18.01 20.99
C ALA A 105 9.71 19.21 20.09
N THR A 106 10.34 20.24 20.66
CA THR A 106 11.12 21.22 19.91
C THR A 106 12.13 20.49 19.03
N ASP A 107 12.26 20.89 17.76
CA ASP A 107 13.14 20.27 16.78
C ASP A 107 14.63 20.63 17.02
N GLU A 108 15.11 20.33 18.21
CA GLU A 108 16.52 20.44 18.60
C GLU A 108 17.40 19.42 17.86
N ILE A 109 16.79 18.33 17.37
CA ILE A 109 17.47 17.21 16.72
C ILE A 109 18.00 17.60 15.33
N SER A 110 17.38 18.55 14.64
CA SER A 110 17.77 18.91 13.28
C SER A 110 18.40 20.30 13.12
N ALA A 111 18.30 21.15 14.15
CA ALA A 111 18.89 22.49 14.17
C ALA A 111 20.38 22.48 13.74
N GLY A 112 20.70 23.16 12.64
CA GLY A 112 22.06 23.27 12.10
C GLY A 112 22.63 21.98 11.46
N ARG A 113 21.83 20.93 11.22
CA ARG A 113 22.32 19.60 10.77
C ARG A 113 22.02 19.24 9.32
N GLY A 114 21.81 20.22 8.44
CA GLY A 114 21.50 20.00 7.03
C GLY A 114 20.14 19.33 6.88
N VAL A 115 19.09 20.14 6.82
CA VAL A 115 17.69 19.70 6.76
C VAL A 115 17.16 20.10 5.40
N SER A 116 16.58 19.14 4.69
CA SER A 116 15.91 19.40 3.42
C SER A 116 14.46 18.99 3.50
N LEU A 117 13.60 19.80 2.88
CA LEU A 117 12.19 19.55 2.75
C LEU A 117 11.88 19.29 1.27
N THR A 118 11.29 18.14 0.98
CA THR A 118 10.80 17.79 -0.35
C THR A 118 9.29 17.75 -0.35
N VAL A 119 8.67 18.50 -1.25
CA VAL A 119 7.22 18.49 -1.46
C VAL A 119 6.94 17.81 -2.80
N GLN A 120 6.05 16.82 -2.76
CA GLN A 120 5.48 16.14 -3.91
C GLN A 120 3.99 16.48 -3.98
N ALA A 121 3.51 16.85 -5.16
CA ALA A 121 2.13 17.27 -5.37
C ALA A 121 1.65 16.90 -6.76
N ALA A 122 0.64 16.06 -6.83
CA ALA A 122 -0.13 15.79 -8.02
C ALA A 122 -1.49 16.50 -7.96
N VAL A 123 -1.86 17.10 -9.09
CA VAL A 123 -3.01 18.04 -9.16
C VAL A 123 -4.27 17.39 -9.69
N ASN A 124 -4.17 16.16 -10.19
CA ASN A 124 -5.28 15.46 -10.79
C ASN A 124 -5.08 13.94 -10.72
N PRO A 125 -5.73 13.26 -9.77
CA PRO A 125 -5.59 11.81 -9.62
C PRO A 125 -6.16 10.97 -10.78
N SER A 126 -7.02 11.53 -11.65
CA SER A 126 -7.52 10.76 -12.81
C SER A 126 -6.41 10.33 -13.77
N TRP A 127 -5.25 11.01 -13.72
CA TRP A 127 -4.03 10.59 -14.42
C TRP A 127 -3.55 9.19 -14.03
N TYR A 128 -3.72 8.79 -12.77
CA TYR A 128 -3.31 7.46 -12.31
C TYR A 128 -4.30 6.38 -12.74
N CYS A 129 -5.55 6.74 -13.05
CA CYS A 129 -6.48 5.84 -13.72
C CYS A 129 -5.98 5.50 -15.13
N ALA A 130 -5.46 6.50 -15.87
CA ALA A 130 -4.86 6.27 -17.18
C ALA A 130 -3.61 5.40 -17.12
N LEU A 131 -2.74 5.62 -16.13
CA LEU A 131 -1.54 4.80 -15.91
C LEU A 131 -1.85 3.34 -15.52
N ALA A 132 -3.07 3.06 -15.04
CA ALA A 132 -3.51 1.70 -14.74
C ALA A 132 -4.05 0.94 -15.98
N LEU A 133 -4.42 1.63 -17.06
CA LEU A 133 -4.99 1.00 -18.25
C LEU A 133 -3.99 0.09 -19.02
N PRO A 134 -2.70 0.45 -19.18
CA PRO A 134 -1.73 -0.43 -19.83
C PRO A 134 -1.60 -1.82 -19.20
N TYR A 135 -1.74 -1.94 -17.88
CA TYR A 135 -1.76 -3.22 -17.17
C TYR A 135 -2.86 -4.16 -17.72
N LEU A 136 -4.07 -3.62 -17.95
CA LEU A 136 -5.17 -4.36 -18.55
C LEU A 136 -4.89 -4.74 -20.01
N MET A 137 -4.27 -3.84 -20.76
CA MET A 137 -4.01 -4.03 -22.19
C MET A 137 -2.92 -5.07 -22.48
N ARG A 138 -1.97 -5.28 -21.56
CA ARG A 138 -0.82 -6.18 -21.71
C ARG A 138 -1.02 -7.58 -21.17
N TYR A 139 -2.06 -7.79 -20.36
CA TYR A 139 -2.24 -9.04 -19.63
C TYR A 139 -2.20 -10.26 -20.58
N PRO A 140 -1.35 -11.28 -20.39
CA PRO A 140 -1.00 -12.20 -21.48
C PRO A 140 -2.05 -13.29 -21.76
N HIS A 141 -3.00 -13.48 -20.86
CA HIS A 141 -3.91 -14.61 -20.89
C HIS A 141 -5.15 -14.37 -21.80
N GLY A 142 -5.75 -15.46 -22.27
CA GLY A 142 -6.79 -15.50 -23.30
C GLY A 142 -8.16 -16.01 -22.82
N CYS A 143 -8.45 -15.93 -21.52
CA CYS A 143 -9.79 -16.25 -21.01
C CYS A 143 -10.79 -15.14 -21.39
N SER A 144 -12.09 -15.44 -21.40
CA SER A 144 -13.12 -14.48 -21.86
C SER A 144 -13.13 -13.19 -21.03
N GLU A 145 -12.94 -13.28 -19.70
CA GLU A 145 -12.88 -12.10 -18.81
C GLU A 145 -11.68 -11.21 -19.12
N GLN A 146 -10.50 -11.78 -19.36
CA GLN A 146 -9.29 -11.02 -19.66
C GLN A 146 -9.35 -10.38 -21.06
N VAL A 147 -9.89 -11.10 -22.04
CA VAL A 147 -10.14 -10.53 -23.38
C VAL A 147 -11.13 -9.38 -23.27
N PHE A 148 -12.19 -9.53 -22.47
CA PHE A 148 -13.11 -8.45 -22.19
C PHE A 148 -12.44 -7.27 -21.48
N ASN A 149 -11.57 -7.49 -20.49
CA ASN A 149 -10.90 -6.40 -19.78
C ASN A 149 -9.87 -5.65 -20.62
N LYS A 150 -9.15 -6.33 -21.52
CA LYS A 150 -8.36 -5.68 -22.56
C LYS A 150 -9.24 -4.81 -23.44
N TYR A 151 -10.34 -5.38 -23.93
CA TYR A 151 -11.29 -4.70 -24.79
C TYR A 151 -11.88 -3.44 -24.12
N TYR A 152 -12.32 -3.58 -22.87
CA TYR A 152 -12.84 -2.53 -22.02
C TYR A 152 -11.81 -1.42 -21.77
N ALA A 153 -10.55 -1.77 -21.46
CA ALA A 153 -9.48 -0.80 -21.27
C ALA A 153 -9.22 0.03 -22.54
N ASN A 154 -9.24 -0.59 -23.72
CA ASN A 154 -9.11 0.12 -24.99
C ASN A 154 -10.28 1.09 -25.24
N LEU A 155 -11.52 0.68 -24.94
CA LEU A 155 -12.69 1.57 -25.02
C LEU A 155 -12.55 2.78 -24.09
N LEU A 156 -12.13 2.56 -22.84
CA LEU A 156 -11.93 3.64 -21.88
C LEU A 156 -10.81 4.58 -22.29
N ALA A 157 -9.69 4.05 -22.77
CA ALA A 157 -8.58 4.84 -23.30
C ALA A 157 -9.03 5.70 -24.49
N LEU A 158 -9.76 5.12 -25.45
CA LEU A 158 -10.28 5.86 -26.61
C LEU A 158 -11.27 6.94 -26.19
N HIS A 159 -12.14 6.62 -25.24
CA HIS A 159 -13.08 7.58 -24.69
C HIS A 159 -12.35 8.75 -24.00
N LEU A 160 -11.35 8.47 -23.17
CA LEU A 160 -10.52 9.49 -22.50
C LEU A 160 -9.83 10.42 -23.51
N ILE A 161 -9.23 9.88 -24.57
CA ILE A 161 -8.59 10.67 -25.62
C ILE A 161 -9.62 11.56 -26.32
N LYS A 162 -10.81 11.03 -26.62
CA LYS A 162 -11.87 11.77 -27.34
C LYS A 162 -12.52 12.85 -26.47
N THR A 163 -12.66 12.63 -25.17
CA THR A 163 -13.31 13.59 -24.26
C THR A 163 -12.35 14.60 -23.63
N ARG A 164 -11.02 14.40 -23.74
CA ARG A 164 -10.01 15.27 -23.11
C ARG A 164 -8.96 15.77 -24.10
N PRO A 165 -9.24 16.88 -24.82
CA PRO A 165 -8.28 17.50 -25.73
C PRO A 165 -7.00 17.92 -24.98
N GLY A 166 -5.85 17.34 -25.34
CA GLY A 166 -4.56 17.59 -24.68
C GLY A 166 -3.99 16.40 -23.92
N PHE A 167 -4.77 15.35 -23.70
CA PHE A 167 -4.33 14.11 -23.04
C PHE A 167 -3.05 13.51 -23.66
N GLY A 168 -2.98 13.45 -25.00
CA GLY A 168 -1.78 12.98 -25.70
C GLY A 168 -0.53 13.84 -25.45
N ARG A 169 -0.68 15.17 -25.30
CA ARG A 169 0.45 16.08 -25.01
C ARG A 169 1.01 15.86 -23.60
N VAL A 170 0.13 15.58 -22.63
CA VAL A 170 0.53 15.29 -21.25
C VAL A 170 1.33 13.99 -21.19
N ILE A 171 0.85 12.95 -21.88
CA ILE A 171 1.55 11.66 -21.98
C ILE A 171 2.95 11.82 -22.58
N GLU A 172 3.09 12.56 -23.69
CA GLU A 172 4.42 12.80 -24.28
C GLU A 172 5.33 13.59 -23.32
N SER A 173 4.79 14.60 -22.63
CA SER A 173 5.55 15.33 -21.62
C SER A 173 6.01 14.44 -20.45
N TRP A 174 5.19 13.48 -20.00
CA TRP A 174 5.58 12.52 -18.97
C TRP A 174 6.72 11.62 -19.42
N ARG A 175 6.68 11.17 -20.67
CA ARG A 175 7.74 10.36 -21.26
C ARG A 175 9.05 11.13 -21.29
N GLU A 176 9.05 12.36 -21.81
CA GLU A 176 10.24 13.22 -21.87
C GLU A 176 10.83 13.50 -20.48
N LYS A 177 9.98 13.68 -19.46
CA LYS A 177 10.40 13.96 -18.08
C LYS A 177 10.70 12.72 -17.24
N GLY A 178 10.58 11.51 -17.79
CA GLY A 178 10.78 10.25 -17.05
C GLY A 178 9.75 10.01 -15.94
N ALA A 179 8.58 10.66 -15.99
CA ALA A 179 7.54 10.59 -14.97
C ALA A 179 6.76 9.25 -15.00
N LEU A 180 6.91 8.47 -16.07
CA LEU A 180 6.25 7.17 -16.29
C LEU A 180 6.86 6.01 -15.50
N LYS A 181 8.01 6.21 -14.83
CA LYS A 181 8.57 5.18 -13.94
C LYS A 181 7.62 4.88 -12.78
N SER A 182 7.66 3.65 -12.27
CA SER A 182 6.98 3.28 -11.03
C SER A 182 7.57 4.04 -9.84
N GLU A 183 6.78 4.19 -8.79
CA GLU A 183 7.22 4.93 -7.60
C GLU A 183 8.41 4.22 -6.92
N LEU A 184 8.41 2.89 -6.93
CA LEU A 184 9.53 2.08 -6.44
C LEU A 184 10.81 2.26 -7.30
N GLU A 185 10.70 2.47 -8.61
CA GLU A 185 11.86 2.78 -9.44
C GLU A 185 12.41 4.20 -9.23
N LYS A 186 11.52 5.17 -8.96
CA LYS A 186 11.85 6.59 -8.72
C LYS A 186 12.55 6.81 -7.39
N SER A 187 12.26 6.02 -6.36
CA SER A 187 12.80 6.16 -5.01
C SER A 187 14.28 5.76 -4.90
N GLY A 188 15.16 6.44 -5.65
CA GLY A 188 16.59 6.13 -5.79
C GLY A 188 17.39 6.12 -4.47
N SER A 189 16.92 6.81 -3.42
CA SER A 189 17.53 6.78 -2.07
C SER A 189 17.24 5.49 -1.29
N LEU A 190 16.20 4.75 -1.68
CA LEU A 190 15.71 3.55 -0.98
C LEU A 190 16.14 2.24 -1.63
N LYS A 191 16.83 2.26 -2.78
CA LYS A 191 17.42 1.09 -3.46
C LYS A 191 18.55 0.47 -2.64
N SER A 192 18.20 -0.10 -1.49
CA SER A 192 19.12 -0.88 -0.68
C SER A 192 19.45 -2.19 -1.39
N ALA A 193 20.64 -2.74 -1.15
CA ALA A 193 21.00 -4.08 -1.63
C ALA A 193 19.97 -5.15 -1.20
N ALA A 194 19.19 -4.88 -0.15
CA ALA A 194 18.14 -5.77 0.35
C ALA A 194 16.91 -5.82 -0.58
N LEU A 195 16.57 -4.74 -1.30
CA LEU A 195 15.48 -4.76 -2.30
C LEU A 195 15.84 -5.54 -3.57
N GLN A 196 17.12 -5.67 -3.88
CA GLN A 196 17.58 -6.53 -4.98
C GLN A 196 17.34 -8.02 -4.70
N GLU A 197 17.02 -8.38 -3.46
CA GLU A 197 16.71 -9.76 -3.06
C GLU A 197 15.22 -10.11 -3.21
N THR A 198 14.37 -9.16 -3.63
CA THR A 198 12.92 -9.37 -3.81
C THR A 198 12.53 -9.31 -5.29
N PRO A 199 11.39 -9.93 -5.69
CA PRO A 199 10.87 -9.77 -7.05
C PRO A 199 10.35 -8.35 -7.33
N TRP A 200 10.17 -7.52 -6.30
CA TRP A 200 9.57 -6.17 -6.42
C TRP A 200 10.33 -5.25 -7.36
N MET A 201 11.65 -5.40 -7.49
CA MET A 201 12.43 -4.61 -8.46
C MET A 201 12.12 -5.00 -9.90
N ALA A 202 11.87 -6.28 -10.17
CA ALA A 202 11.45 -6.75 -11.49
C ALA A 202 10.01 -6.32 -11.78
N GLU A 203 9.11 -6.43 -10.81
CA GLU A 203 7.72 -5.96 -10.91
C GLU A 203 7.64 -4.44 -11.14
N ALA A 204 8.48 -3.66 -10.43
CA ALA A 204 8.58 -2.22 -10.60
C ALA A 204 9.11 -1.82 -11.99
N ALA A 205 10.02 -2.62 -12.55
CA ALA A 205 10.52 -2.43 -13.91
C ALA A 205 9.48 -2.82 -14.97
N GLU A 206 8.72 -3.89 -14.74
CA GLU A 206 7.61 -4.29 -15.60
C GLU A 206 6.49 -3.25 -15.56
N GLU A 207 6.15 -2.71 -14.38
CA GLU A 207 5.18 -1.62 -14.26
C GLU A 207 5.68 -0.36 -14.99
N SER A 208 6.95 0.00 -14.85
CA SER A 208 7.54 1.14 -15.57
C SER A 208 7.47 0.95 -17.07
N ALA A 209 7.83 -0.24 -17.57
CA ALA A 209 7.70 -0.58 -18.99
C ALA A 209 6.24 -0.52 -19.46
N SER A 210 5.29 -0.99 -18.64
CA SER A 210 3.85 -0.92 -18.93
C SER A 210 3.35 0.52 -18.98
N ARG A 211 3.80 1.39 -18.07
CA ARG A 211 3.48 2.82 -18.07
C ARG A 211 4.12 3.55 -19.27
N GLU A 212 5.32 3.18 -19.70
CA GLU A 212 5.98 3.74 -20.89
C GLU A 212 5.23 3.41 -22.19
N ASP A 213 4.61 2.23 -22.26
CA ASP A 213 3.79 1.84 -23.41
C ASP A 213 2.55 2.72 -23.59
N ILE A 214 2.18 3.55 -22.60
CA ILE A 214 0.97 4.39 -22.68
C ILE A 214 0.96 5.28 -23.92
N VAL A 215 2.13 5.80 -24.34
CA VAL A 215 2.27 6.60 -25.58
C VAL A 215 1.83 5.80 -26.80
N TRP A 216 2.28 4.55 -26.88
CA TRP A 216 2.02 3.67 -28.00
C TRP A 216 0.61 3.08 -27.97
N LEU A 217 0.09 2.80 -26.77
CA LEU A 217 -1.23 2.22 -26.52
C LEU A 217 -2.36 3.24 -26.69
N PHE A 218 -2.10 4.53 -26.46
CA PHE A 218 -3.10 5.60 -26.54
C PHE A 218 -3.10 6.32 -27.89
N ASP A 219 -2.62 5.65 -28.94
CA ASP A 219 -2.83 6.06 -30.33
C ASP A 219 -4.28 5.74 -30.76
N SER A 220 -5.02 6.74 -31.22
CA SER A 220 -6.45 6.60 -31.51
C SER A 220 -6.75 5.61 -32.63
N ALA A 221 -5.94 5.57 -33.70
CA ALA A 221 -6.14 4.66 -34.82
C ALA A 221 -5.91 3.19 -34.40
N ARG A 222 -4.90 2.95 -33.56
CA ARG A 222 -4.63 1.63 -32.99
C ARG A 222 -5.69 1.20 -32.00
N LEU A 223 -6.13 2.09 -31.12
CA LEU A 223 -7.21 1.80 -30.18
C LEU A 223 -8.47 1.39 -30.94
N GLU A 224 -8.85 2.13 -31.98
CA GLU A 224 -10.02 1.77 -32.81
C GLU A 224 -9.86 0.39 -33.48
N THR A 225 -8.64 0.05 -33.92
CA THR A 225 -8.33 -1.28 -34.47
C THR A 225 -8.47 -2.38 -33.41
N ARG A 226 -7.85 -2.19 -32.25
CA ARG A 226 -7.89 -3.14 -31.11
C ARG A 226 -9.28 -3.34 -30.54
N ILE A 227 -10.09 -2.27 -30.52
CA ILE A 227 -11.50 -2.33 -30.11
C ILE A 227 -12.25 -3.24 -31.09
N LYS A 228 -12.09 -3.04 -32.40
CA LYS A 228 -12.74 -3.90 -33.40
C LYS A 228 -12.30 -5.36 -33.29
N GLU A 229 -11.00 -5.60 -33.11
CA GLU A 229 -10.44 -6.94 -32.92
C GLU A 229 -10.98 -7.59 -31.65
N GLY A 230 -10.91 -6.91 -30.50
CA GLY A 230 -11.38 -7.42 -29.22
C GLY A 230 -12.88 -7.71 -29.20
N ALA A 231 -13.70 -6.85 -29.81
CA ALA A 231 -15.12 -7.14 -30.00
C ALA A 231 -15.32 -8.38 -30.89
N GLY A 232 -14.59 -8.48 -32.00
CA GLY A 232 -14.63 -9.65 -32.88
C GLY A 232 -14.22 -10.95 -32.18
N ASP A 233 -13.21 -10.91 -31.34
CA ASP A 233 -12.73 -12.08 -30.59
C ASP A 233 -13.75 -12.50 -29.53
N LEU A 234 -14.32 -11.55 -28.78
CA LEU A 234 -15.41 -11.85 -27.84
C LEU A 234 -16.63 -12.46 -28.54
N ILE A 235 -16.99 -12.00 -29.74
CA ILE A 235 -18.07 -12.58 -30.52
C ILE A 235 -17.76 -14.03 -30.91
N LYS A 236 -16.52 -14.31 -31.36
CA LYS A 236 -16.08 -15.67 -31.72
C LYS A 236 -16.03 -16.62 -30.51
N MET A 237 -15.77 -16.10 -29.32
CA MET A 237 -15.68 -16.90 -28.09
C MET A 237 -17.03 -17.39 -27.57
N ARG A 238 -18.15 -16.86 -28.07
CA ARG A 238 -19.48 -17.26 -27.64
C ARG A 238 -19.78 -18.70 -28.03
N GLY A 239 -20.43 -19.44 -27.12
CA GLY A 239 -20.88 -20.81 -27.35
C GLY A 239 -22.23 -20.87 -28.09
N PRO A 240 -22.80 -22.08 -28.20
CA PRO A 240 -24.05 -22.32 -28.93
C PRO A 240 -25.28 -21.61 -28.37
N LYS A 241 -25.32 -21.31 -27.06
CA LYS A 241 -26.37 -20.49 -26.44
C LYS A 241 -26.05 -19.00 -26.54
N GLY A 242 -24.96 -18.63 -27.20
CA GLY A 242 -24.55 -17.24 -27.28
C GLY A 242 -23.99 -16.67 -25.99
N LEU A 243 -23.64 -17.51 -25.01
CA LEU A 243 -23.02 -17.11 -23.75
C LEU A 243 -21.50 -17.32 -23.83
N TRP A 244 -20.75 -16.79 -22.86
CA TRP A 244 -19.30 -16.91 -22.82
C TRP A 244 -18.84 -18.03 -21.92
N PRO A 245 -17.89 -18.88 -22.36
CA PRO A 245 -17.20 -19.82 -21.49
C PRO A 245 -16.12 -19.10 -20.67
N TRP A 246 -15.50 -19.80 -19.71
CA TRP A 246 -14.32 -19.24 -19.02
C TRP A 246 -13.10 -19.17 -19.96
N PHE A 247 -12.78 -20.28 -20.63
CA PHE A 247 -11.81 -20.35 -21.72
C PHE A 247 -12.46 -20.87 -23.00
N PRO A 248 -11.98 -20.45 -24.18
CA PRO A 248 -12.44 -21.01 -25.45
C PRO A 248 -12.38 -22.54 -25.46
N GLY A 249 -13.46 -23.18 -25.91
CA GLY A 249 -13.60 -24.64 -25.94
C GLY A 249 -14.18 -25.28 -24.67
N MET A 250 -14.39 -24.52 -23.59
CA MET A 250 -15.15 -24.98 -22.42
C MET A 250 -16.66 -24.76 -22.59
N GLU A 251 -17.45 -25.31 -21.68
CA GLU A 251 -18.87 -24.99 -21.57
C GLU A 251 -19.09 -23.52 -21.20
N GLU A 252 -20.23 -23.00 -21.67
CA GLU A 252 -20.66 -21.63 -21.38
C GLU A 252 -20.90 -21.44 -19.88
N ASN A 253 -20.46 -20.29 -19.37
CA ASN A 253 -20.47 -19.98 -17.94
C ASN A 253 -21.34 -18.74 -17.65
N TYR A 254 -22.35 -18.91 -16.81
CA TYR A 254 -23.30 -17.84 -16.48
C TYR A 254 -22.65 -16.68 -15.73
N TYR A 255 -21.69 -16.94 -14.83
CA TYR A 255 -21.00 -15.87 -14.12
C TYR A 255 -20.19 -14.98 -15.06
N ILE A 256 -19.36 -15.58 -15.92
CA ILE A 256 -18.58 -14.84 -16.93
C ILE A 256 -19.50 -14.06 -17.87
N SER A 257 -20.62 -14.67 -18.26
CA SER A 257 -21.60 -14.03 -19.13
C SER A 257 -22.30 -12.85 -18.45
N LEU A 258 -22.69 -12.98 -17.18
CA LEU A 258 -23.26 -11.89 -16.39
C LEU A 258 -22.28 -10.74 -16.18
N TYR A 259 -21.01 -11.07 -15.96
CA TYR A 259 -19.94 -10.09 -15.84
C TYR A 259 -19.80 -9.24 -17.10
N ILE A 260 -19.62 -9.88 -18.26
CA ILE A 260 -19.49 -9.20 -19.55
C ILE A 260 -20.78 -8.43 -19.88
N TYR A 261 -21.94 -9.06 -19.70
CA TYR A 261 -23.25 -8.47 -19.97
C TYR A 261 -23.51 -7.22 -19.09
N GLY A 262 -23.24 -7.29 -17.80
CA GLY A 262 -23.35 -6.16 -16.88
C GLY A 262 -22.40 -5.01 -17.25
N ALA A 263 -21.16 -5.32 -17.61
CA ALA A 263 -20.18 -4.32 -18.03
C ALA A 263 -20.55 -3.64 -19.36
N VAL A 264 -21.15 -4.37 -20.32
CA VAL A 264 -21.76 -3.77 -21.52
C VAL A 264 -22.90 -2.82 -21.14
N GLY A 265 -23.74 -3.20 -20.18
CA GLY A 265 -24.78 -2.33 -19.60
C GLY A 265 -24.21 -1.03 -19.02
N LYS A 266 -23.12 -1.12 -18.26
CA LYS A 266 -22.39 0.05 -17.70
C LYS A 266 -21.87 0.97 -18.79
N LEU A 267 -21.19 0.42 -19.81
CA LEU A 267 -20.67 1.19 -20.95
C LEU A 267 -21.79 1.91 -21.70
N LYS A 268 -22.89 1.21 -21.98
CA LYS A 268 -24.06 1.75 -22.67
C LYS A 268 -24.70 2.90 -21.89
N LYS A 269 -24.88 2.74 -20.58
CA LYS A 269 -25.42 3.80 -19.70
C LYS A 269 -24.57 5.06 -19.74
N ARG A 270 -23.26 4.92 -19.97
CA ARG A 270 -22.28 6.03 -20.11
C ARG A 270 -22.16 6.56 -21.54
N GLY A 271 -22.97 6.06 -22.49
CA GLY A 271 -22.92 6.45 -23.90
C GLY A 271 -21.69 5.94 -24.66
N ILE A 272 -20.94 4.99 -24.10
CA ILE A 272 -19.78 4.38 -24.75
C ILE A 272 -20.25 3.19 -25.58
N LYS A 273 -20.21 3.33 -26.91
CA LYS A 273 -20.53 2.25 -27.84
C LYS A 273 -19.42 1.21 -27.84
N CYS A 274 -19.79 -0.05 -27.60
CA CYS A 274 -18.88 -1.18 -27.47
C CYS A 274 -19.14 -2.29 -28.50
N GLY A 275 -20.05 -2.13 -29.46
CA GLY A 275 -20.24 -3.10 -30.54
C GLY A 275 -20.76 -4.48 -30.10
N LEU A 276 -21.00 -4.71 -28.80
CA LEU A 276 -21.59 -5.94 -28.26
C LEU A 276 -23.08 -5.76 -27.95
N GLU A 277 -23.61 -4.53 -27.99
CA GLU A 277 -24.99 -4.21 -27.61
C GLU A 277 -26.03 -4.95 -28.44
N SER A 278 -25.75 -5.19 -29.73
CA SER A 278 -26.65 -5.90 -30.64
C SER A 278 -26.90 -7.36 -30.25
N TYR A 279 -26.02 -7.94 -29.42
CA TYR A 279 -26.15 -9.31 -28.95
C TYR A 279 -26.83 -9.42 -27.59
N CYS A 280 -27.01 -8.31 -26.88
CA CYS A 280 -27.59 -8.31 -25.55
C CYS A 280 -29.01 -8.89 -25.54
N GLY A 281 -29.82 -8.70 -26.58
CA GLY A 281 -31.18 -9.26 -26.61
C GLY A 281 -31.22 -10.79 -26.62
N GLU A 282 -30.29 -11.44 -27.35
CA GLU A 282 -30.15 -12.89 -27.34
C GLU A 282 -29.64 -13.39 -25.99
N ILE A 283 -28.61 -12.75 -25.45
CA ILE A 283 -28.03 -13.07 -24.14
C ILE A 283 -29.07 -12.91 -23.03
N THR A 284 -29.85 -11.83 -23.05
CA THR A 284 -30.97 -11.59 -22.14
C THR A 284 -31.93 -12.77 -22.13
N ARG A 285 -32.38 -13.22 -23.30
CA ARG A 285 -33.30 -14.36 -23.40
C ARG A 285 -32.70 -15.62 -22.78
N GLN A 286 -31.43 -15.89 -23.01
CA GLN A 286 -30.75 -17.09 -22.50
C GLN A 286 -30.50 -17.04 -20.99
N LEU A 287 -30.21 -15.86 -20.44
CA LEU A 287 -30.11 -15.67 -19.00
C LEU A 287 -31.48 -15.76 -18.32
N ASP A 288 -32.53 -15.19 -18.93
CA ASP A 288 -33.91 -15.27 -18.44
C ASP A 288 -34.39 -16.73 -18.42
N GLU A 289 -34.17 -17.49 -19.51
CA GLU A 289 -34.46 -18.93 -19.61
C GLU A 289 -33.71 -19.76 -18.54
N TRP A 290 -32.44 -19.42 -18.25
CA TRP A 290 -31.66 -20.09 -17.21
C TRP A 290 -32.23 -19.88 -15.81
N ILE A 291 -32.61 -18.65 -15.48
CA ILE A 291 -33.24 -18.32 -14.19
C ILE A 291 -34.61 -18.98 -14.07
N GLU A 292 -35.40 -18.99 -15.14
CA GLU A 292 -36.71 -19.66 -15.17
C GLU A 292 -36.57 -21.17 -14.95
N ALA A 293 -35.62 -21.82 -15.63
CA ALA A 293 -35.36 -23.25 -15.46
C ALA A 293 -34.87 -23.59 -14.04
N GLY A 294 -34.00 -22.74 -13.47
CA GLY A 294 -33.56 -22.86 -12.07
C GLY A 294 -34.73 -22.77 -11.10
N PHE A 295 -35.59 -21.77 -11.28
CA PHE A 295 -36.78 -21.57 -10.47
C PHE A 295 -37.75 -22.77 -10.53
N GLU A 296 -38.04 -23.31 -11.72
CA GLU A 296 -38.93 -24.48 -11.86
C GLU A 296 -38.31 -25.76 -11.29
N ASN A 297 -36.98 -25.86 -11.22
CA ASN A 297 -36.31 -26.96 -10.54
C ASN A 297 -36.36 -26.81 -9.03
N ASP A 298 -36.13 -25.60 -8.51
CA ASP A 298 -36.25 -25.32 -7.08
C ASP A 298 -37.65 -25.66 -6.59
N ARG A 299 -38.72 -25.31 -7.32
CA ARG A 299 -40.12 -25.64 -6.95
C ARG A 299 -40.43 -27.13 -6.74
N LYS A 300 -39.53 -28.04 -7.13
CA LYS A 300 -39.65 -29.48 -6.90
C LYS A 300 -39.11 -29.89 -5.52
N LEU A 301 -38.41 -29.00 -4.83
CA LEU A 301 -37.87 -29.17 -3.48
C LEU A 301 -38.93 -28.80 -2.41
N PRO A 302 -38.73 -29.15 -1.13
CA PRO A 302 -39.65 -28.78 -0.04
C PRO A 302 -39.86 -27.26 0.06
N GLU A 303 -41.07 -26.82 0.45
CA GLU A 303 -41.47 -25.40 0.45
C GLU A 303 -40.52 -24.50 1.28
N GLU A 304 -40.02 -25.01 2.41
CA GLU A 304 -39.05 -24.34 3.29
C GLU A 304 -37.70 -24.03 2.63
N GLU A 305 -37.40 -24.68 1.50
CA GLU A 305 -36.15 -24.53 0.75
C GLU A 305 -36.33 -23.77 -0.56
N THR A 306 -37.51 -23.17 -0.83
CA THR A 306 -37.85 -22.64 -2.16
C THR A 306 -38.59 -21.30 -2.16
N PRO A 307 -38.32 -20.42 -3.15
CA PRO A 307 -37.19 -20.49 -4.09
C PRO A 307 -35.88 -20.05 -3.41
N ARG A 308 -34.74 -20.59 -3.84
CA ARG A 308 -33.45 -20.27 -3.22
C ARG A 308 -32.89 -18.99 -3.82
N LEU A 309 -32.73 -17.95 -3.00
CA LEU A 309 -31.94 -16.79 -3.40
C LEU A 309 -30.46 -17.12 -3.20
N THR A 310 -29.71 -17.15 -4.29
CA THR A 310 -28.26 -17.40 -4.26
C THR A 310 -27.49 -16.17 -4.73
N ALA A 311 -26.21 -16.07 -4.38
CA ALA A 311 -25.36 -14.94 -4.78
C ALA A 311 -25.35 -14.72 -6.30
N ILE A 312 -25.40 -15.78 -7.11
CA ILE A 312 -25.44 -15.67 -8.57
C ILE A 312 -26.80 -15.14 -9.08
N ILE A 313 -27.90 -15.45 -8.38
CA ILE A 313 -29.23 -14.88 -8.70
C ILE A 313 -29.25 -13.40 -8.33
N GLU A 314 -28.69 -13.00 -7.18
CA GLU A 314 -28.52 -11.58 -6.82
C GLU A 314 -27.69 -10.83 -7.87
N TYR A 315 -26.59 -11.43 -8.31
CA TYR A 315 -25.75 -10.85 -9.36
C TYR A 315 -26.48 -10.76 -10.70
N TYR A 316 -27.29 -11.78 -11.04
CA TYR A 316 -28.20 -11.73 -12.19
C TYR A 316 -29.19 -10.57 -12.07
N LEU A 317 -29.85 -10.37 -10.94
CA LEU A 317 -30.81 -9.27 -10.75
C LEU A 317 -30.15 -7.91 -11.00
N TYR A 318 -28.94 -7.72 -10.47
CA TYR A 318 -28.13 -6.53 -10.72
C TYR A 318 -27.78 -6.36 -12.20
N ALA A 319 -27.16 -7.37 -12.83
CA ALA A 319 -26.70 -7.25 -14.22
C ALA A 319 -27.87 -7.14 -15.22
N ARG A 320 -28.94 -7.93 -15.02
CA ARG A 320 -30.16 -7.93 -15.83
C ARG A 320 -30.86 -6.58 -15.83
N SER A 321 -30.78 -5.85 -14.72
CA SER A 321 -31.45 -4.57 -14.53
C SER A 321 -31.01 -3.48 -15.53
N PHE A 322 -29.78 -3.51 -16.03
CA PHE A 322 -29.29 -2.55 -17.03
C PHE A 322 -30.13 -2.54 -18.32
N PHE A 323 -30.77 -3.67 -18.64
CA PHE A 323 -31.53 -3.84 -19.87
C PHE A 323 -33.03 -4.09 -19.61
N ALA A 324 -33.51 -3.87 -18.38
CA ALA A 324 -34.92 -4.08 -18.03
C ALA A 324 -35.87 -3.19 -18.86
N GLY A 325 -35.45 -1.97 -19.21
CA GLY A 325 -36.22 -1.05 -20.04
C GLY A 325 -36.14 -1.32 -21.55
N GLU A 326 -35.14 -2.09 -22.01
CA GLU A 326 -34.94 -2.39 -23.44
C GLU A 326 -35.51 -3.76 -23.82
N TYR A 327 -35.32 -4.75 -22.95
CA TYR A 327 -35.83 -6.11 -23.11
C TYR A 327 -36.81 -6.38 -21.98
N ALA A 328 -38.09 -6.09 -22.24
CA ALA A 328 -39.16 -6.29 -21.28
C ALA A 328 -39.30 -7.77 -20.90
N TYR A 329 -39.55 -8.04 -19.63
CA TYR A 329 -39.84 -9.38 -19.16
C TYR A 329 -41.19 -9.87 -19.71
N SER A 330 -41.28 -11.17 -20.00
CA SER A 330 -42.59 -11.80 -20.21
C SER A 330 -43.41 -11.73 -18.91
N GLU A 331 -44.74 -11.75 -19.00
CA GLU A 331 -45.59 -11.69 -17.79
C GLU A 331 -45.29 -12.81 -16.80
N LYS A 332 -45.04 -14.03 -17.31
CA LYS A 332 -44.65 -15.19 -16.48
C LYS A 332 -43.34 -14.91 -15.76
N PHE A 333 -42.31 -14.51 -16.51
CA PHE A 333 -40.98 -14.34 -15.96
C PHE A 333 -40.88 -13.10 -15.04
N LYS A 334 -41.66 -12.05 -15.32
CA LYS A 334 -41.77 -10.88 -14.45
C LYS A 334 -42.18 -11.26 -13.02
N ARG A 335 -43.09 -12.22 -12.86
CA ARG A 335 -43.49 -12.73 -11.53
C ARG A 335 -42.35 -13.42 -10.80
N ILE A 336 -41.48 -14.14 -11.52
CA ILE A 336 -40.30 -14.80 -10.96
C ILE A 336 -39.29 -13.74 -10.49
N VAL A 337 -39.02 -12.74 -11.33
CA VAL A 337 -38.14 -11.61 -10.97
C VAL A 337 -38.66 -10.83 -9.77
N ASP A 338 -39.96 -10.53 -9.74
CA ASP A 338 -40.60 -9.80 -8.63
C ASP A 338 -40.54 -10.60 -7.32
N LEU A 339 -40.71 -11.92 -7.39
CA LEU A 339 -40.55 -12.79 -6.23
C LEU A 339 -39.11 -12.77 -5.70
N TYR A 340 -38.10 -12.90 -6.57
CA TYR A 340 -36.70 -12.84 -6.14
C TYR A 340 -36.32 -11.46 -5.58
N LEU A 341 -36.79 -10.36 -6.17
CA LEU A 341 -36.61 -9.01 -5.62
C LEU A 341 -37.27 -8.86 -4.24
N ALA A 342 -38.48 -9.42 -4.05
CA ALA A 342 -39.17 -9.40 -2.78
C ALA A 342 -38.49 -10.26 -1.70
N LEU A 343 -37.87 -11.38 -2.09
CA LEU A 343 -37.05 -12.19 -1.20
C LEU A 343 -35.77 -11.45 -0.80
N ALA A 344 -35.08 -10.87 -1.77
CA ALA A 344 -33.86 -10.11 -1.52
C ALA A 344 -34.10 -8.91 -0.59
N LEU A 345 -35.25 -8.24 -0.71
CA LEU A 345 -35.66 -7.16 0.17
C LEU A 345 -35.89 -7.60 1.63
N LYS A 346 -36.23 -8.87 1.87
CA LYS A 346 -36.50 -9.43 3.20
C LYS A 346 -35.30 -10.16 3.79
N ASP A 347 -34.23 -10.34 3.01
CA ASP A 347 -33.05 -11.09 3.43
C ASP A 347 -32.19 -10.27 4.41
N PRO A 348 -31.98 -10.75 5.65
CA PRO A 348 -31.22 -10.03 6.66
C PRO A 348 -29.71 -9.98 6.35
N GLU A 349 -29.16 -10.92 5.60
CA GLU A 349 -27.75 -10.89 5.18
C GLU A 349 -27.52 -9.82 4.10
N ILE A 350 -28.48 -9.64 3.18
CA ILE A 350 -28.44 -8.54 2.20
C ILE A 350 -28.60 -7.21 2.92
N ALA A 351 -29.59 -7.10 3.82
CA ALA A 351 -29.81 -5.88 4.61
C ALA A 351 -28.65 -5.56 5.55
N GLY A 352 -27.85 -6.55 5.96
CA GLY A 352 -26.63 -6.38 6.74
C GLY A 352 -25.38 -6.07 5.91
N SER A 353 -25.48 -6.05 4.57
CA SER A 353 -24.36 -5.81 3.66
C SER A 353 -24.57 -4.59 2.77
N SER A 354 -23.63 -3.63 2.83
CA SER A 354 -23.68 -2.39 2.05
C SER A 354 -23.63 -2.65 0.54
N VAL A 355 -22.75 -3.56 0.10
CA VAL A 355 -22.55 -3.87 -1.32
C VAL A 355 -23.72 -4.67 -1.91
N ARG A 356 -24.23 -5.68 -1.19
CA ARG A 356 -25.40 -6.47 -1.64
C ARG A 356 -26.65 -5.58 -1.67
N SER A 357 -26.84 -4.74 -0.65
CA SER A 357 -27.92 -3.76 -0.60
C SER A 357 -27.84 -2.74 -1.75
N ALA A 358 -26.66 -2.22 -2.08
CA ALA A 358 -26.47 -1.30 -3.20
C ALA A 358 -26.81 -1.96 -4.55
N ALA A 359 -26.36 -3.19 -4.77
CA ALA A 359 -26.68 -3.96 -5.98
C ALA A 359 -28.19 -4.23 -6.10
N LEU A 360 -28.85 -4.61 -5.00
CA LEU A 360 -30.30 -4.78 -4.93
C LEU A 360 -31.04 -3.46 -5.20
N ALA A 361 -30.59 -2.35 -4.62
CA ALA A 361 -31.22 -1.04 -4.81
C ALA A 361 -31.17 -0.62 -6.30
N LEU A 362 -30.05 -0.86 -6.99
CA LEU A 362 -29.94 -0.63 -8.43
C LEU A 362 -30.91 -1.51 -9.22
N ALA A 363 -31.02 -2.79 -8.86
CA ALA A 363 -31.97 -3.69 -9.48
C ALA A 363 -33.42 -3.20 -9.30
N LEU A 364 -33.83 -2.84 -8.08
CA LEU A 364 -35.16 -2.30 -7.78
C LEU A 364 -35.44 -1.00 -8.56
N TYR A 365 -34.50 -0.06 -8.53
CA TYR A 365 -34.65 1.26 -9.14
C TYR A 365 -34.91 1.16 -10.64
N ARG A 366 -34.11 0.35 -11.34
CA ARG A 366 -34.20 0.14 -12.79
C ARG A 366 -35.41 -0.71 -13.20
N ASN A 367 -35.91 -1.56 -12.30
CA ASN A 367 -37.17 -2.29 -12.48
C ASN A 367 -38.42 -1.47 -12.09
N GLY A 368 -38.24 -0.20 -11.70
CA GLY A 368 -39.34 0.76 -11.46
C GLY A 368 -39.72 0.96 -10.00
N ASP A 369 -39.25 0.15 -9.07
CA ASP A 369 -39.49 0.33 -7.63
C ASP A 369 -38.48 1.32 -7.01
N LYS A 370 -38.69 2.59 -7.35
CA LYS A 370 -37.84 3.69 -6.88
C LYS A 370 -37.99 3.96 -5.39
N THR A 371 -39.13 3.59 -4.80
CA THR A 371 -39.41 3.84 -3.38
C THR A 371 -38.60 2.90 -2.51
N SER A 372 -38.67 1.59 -2.77
CA SER A 372 -37.87 0.60 -2.04
C SER A 372 -36.37 0.82 -2.28
N ALA A 373 -35.95 1.13 -3.51
CA ALA A 373 -34.56 1.42 -3.82
C ALA A 373 -33.97 2.55 -2.96
N ARG A 374 -34.70 3.67 -2.81
CA ARG A 374 -34.26 4.78 -1.96
C ARG A 374 -34.25 4.43 -0.47
N ALA A 375 -35.21 3.62 -0.02
CA ALA A 375 -35.24 3.15 1.36
C ALA A 375 -34.02 2.26 1.68
N VAL A 376 -33.66 1.35 0.77
CA VAL A 376 -32.46 0.51 0.89
C VAL A 376 -31.19 1.38 0.92
N MET A 377 -31.06 2.35 0.00
CA MET A 377 -29.90 3.25 -0.02
C MET A 377 -29.77 4.13 1.24
N ALA A 378 -30.89 4.52 1.86
CA ALA A 378 -30.87 5.20 3.15
C ALA A 378 -30.30 4.30 4.27
N GLY A 379 -30.50 2.98 4.18
CA GLY A 379 -29.84 1.98 5.04
C GLY A 379 -28.35 1.89 4.75
N VAL A 380 -27.96 1.75 3.48
CA VAL A 380 -26.54 1.70 3.05
C VAL A 380 -25.77 2.93 3.58
N LYS A 381 -26.32 4.13 3.43
CA LYS A 381 -25.69 5.37 3.92
C LYS A 381 -25.40 5.36 5.42
N LYS A 382 -26.20 4.68 6.24
CA LYS A 382 -25.98 4.54 7.68
C LYS A 382 -24.85 3.58 8.05
N MET A 383 -24.44 2.71 7.12
CA MET A 383 -23.31 1.77 7.29
C MET A 383 -21.98 2.40 6.89
N ALA A 384 -22.00 3.63 6.35
CA ALA A 384 -20.81 4.32 5.91
C ALA A 384 -19.89 4.64 7.12
N SER A 385 -18.62 4.27 6.99
CA SER A 385 -17.56 4.82 7.83
C SER A 385 -17.02 6.06 7.13
N ALA A 386 -17.39 7.23 7.63
CA ALA A 386 -16.86 8.50 7.14
C ALA A 386 -15.62 8.87 7.95
N ASP A 387 -14.44 8.69 7.35
CA ASP A 387 -13.26 9.41 7.79
C ASP A 387 -13.11 10.60 6.85
N GLY A 388 -13.47 11.80 7.32
CA GLY A 388 -13.40 13.03 6.52
C GLY A 388 -12.03 13.25 5.85
N LYS A 389 -10.99 12.55 6.32
CA LYS A 389 -9.63 12.62 5.81
C LYS A 389 -9.28 11.64 4.69
N TYR A 390 -9.91 10.47 4.64
CA TYR A 390 -9.63 9.43 3.64
C TYR A 390 -10.81 9.13 2.72
N GLY A 391 -11.96 9.77 2.95
CA GLY A 391 -13.18 9.58 2.19
C GLY A 391 -14.14 8.63 2.87
N MET A 392 -15.20 8.28 2.15
CA MET A 392 -16.26 7.42 2.67
C MET A 392 -16.04 5.97 2.26
N SER A 393 -16.07 5.07 3.24
CA SER A 393 -15.79 3.64 3.05
C SER A 393 -16.85 2.75 3.71
N PHE A 394 -16.86 1.48 3.31
CA PHE A 394 -17.75 0.46 3.85
C PHE A 394 -16.95 -0.80 4.17
N ALA A 395 -17.14 -1.34 5.37
CA ALA A 395 -16.31 -2.41 5.92
C ALA A 395 -16.51 -3.78 5.23
N ASP A 396 -17.60 -3.95 4.47
CA ASP A 396 -18.01 -5.23 3.87
C ASP A 396 -17.99 -5.21 2.33
N THR A 397 -17.32 -4.24 1.71
CA THR A 397 -17.22 -4.11 0.24
C THR A 397 -16.74 -5.36 -0.49
N GLY A 398 -15.91 -6.20 0.16
CA GLY A 398 -15.45 -7.49 -0.39
C GLY A 398 -16.29 -8.71 0.00
N LYS A 399 -17.45 -8.55 0.66
CA LYS A 399 -18.27 -9.65 1.20
C LYS A 399 -19.45 -10.04 0.31
N PHE A 400 -19.33 -9.89 -1.00
CA PHE A 400 -20.29 -10.45 -1.95
C PHE A 400 -19.70 -11.72 -2.56
N ASN A 401 -19.88 -12.85 -1.87
CA ASN A 401 -19.35 -14.19 -2.16
C ASN A 401 -19.14 -14.48 -3.66
N GLY A 402 -17.89 -14.33 -4.12
CA GLY A 402 -17.46 -14.65 -5.49
C GLY A 402 -17.94 -13.70 -6.59
N CYS A 403 -18.71 -12.65 -6.27
CA CYS A 403 -19.26 -11.70 -7.23
C CYS A 403 -18.49 -10.39 -7.29
N PHE A 404 -18.16 -9.78 -6.14
CA PHE A 404 -17.37 -8.55 -6.06
C PHE A 404 -16.25 -8.66 -5.01
N GLY A 405 -15.07 -8.14 -5.37
CA GLY A 405 -14.00 -7.82 -4.42
C GLY A 405 -14.21 -6.44 -3.80
N LYS A 406 -13.27 -6.04 -2.92
CA LYS A 406 -13.33 -4.78 -2.15
C LYS A 406 -13.48 -3.54 -3.05
N ILE A 407 -12.74 -3.51 -4.16
CA ILE A 407 -12.72 -2.38 -5.09
C ILE A 407 -13.98 -2.36 -5.95
N GLU A 408 -14.39 -3.52 -6.46
CA GLU A 408 -15.61 -3.70 -7.26
C GLU A 408 -16.85 -3.35 -6.44
N GLY A 409 -16.91 -3.79 -5.18
CA GLY A 409 -18.03 -3.49 -4.28
C GLY A 409 -18.14 -1.99 -3.99
N GLN A 410 -17.02 -1.31 -3.78
CA GLN A 410 -17.01 0.15 -3.65
C GLN A 410 -17.51 0.84 -4.94
N ALA A 411 -17.09 0.36 -6.11
CA ALA A 411 -17.53 0.91 -7.40
C ALA A 411 -19.06 0.77 -7.60
N VAL A 412 -19.65 -0.36 -7.18
CA VAL A 412 -21.11 -0.57 -7.22
C VAL A 412 -21.85 0.34 -6.24
N ILE A 413 -21.29 0.58 -5.04
CA ILE A 413 -21.88 1.54 -4.09
C ILE A 413 -21.83 2.97 -4.66
N ILE A 414 -20.71 3.37 -5.27
CA ILE A 414 -20.57 4.64 -5.98
C ILE A 414 -21.65 4.77 -7.07
N GLU A 415 -21.81 3.73 -7.89
CA GLU A 415 -22.83 3.67 -8.94
C GLU A 415 -24.26 3.84 -8.39
N ALA A 416 -24.57 3.19 -7.26
CA ALA A 416 -25.88 3.26 -6.63
C ALA A 416 -26.19 4.65 -6.09
N PHE A 417 -25.25 5.31 -5.41
CA PHE A 417 -25.43 6.68 -4.94
C PHE A 417 -25.60 7.68 -6.09
N ASP A 418 -24.81 7.51 -7.15
CA ASP A 418 -24.85 8.36 -8.34
C ASP A 418 -26.20 8.24 -9.08
N GLU A 419 -26.71 7.02 -9.27
CA GLU A 419 -27.93 6.77 -10.05
C GLU A 419 -29.23 7.00 -9.26
N ILE A 420 -29.28 6.58 -7.99
CA ILE A 420 -30.53 6.50 -7.22
C ILE A 420 -30.75 7.75 -6.37
N CYS A 421 -29.67 8.21 -5.71
CA CYS A 421 -29.75 9.26 -4.70
C CYS A 421 -29.47 10.65 -5.27
N GLY A 422 -28.64 10.76 -6.31
CA GLY A 422 -28.23 12.05 -6.86
C GLY A 422 -27.49 12.91 -5.81
N GLU A 423 -26.69 12.27 -4.95
CA GLU A 423 -25.92 12.92 -3.89
C GLU A 423 -24.44 13.06 -4.29
N PRO A 424 -24.04 14.15 -4.97
CA PRO A 424 -22.69 14.29 -5.51
C PRO A 424 -21.62 14.29 -4.42
N GLU A 425 -21.88 14.87 -3.24
CA GLU A 425 -20.92 14.87 -2.13
C GLU A 425 -20.57 13.46 -1.65
N THR A 426 -21.58 12.60 -1.48
CA THR A 426 -21.42 11.19 -1.08
C THR A 426 -20.63 10.41 -2.14
N VAL A 427 -20.99 10.57 -3.41
CA VAL A 427 -20.28 9.95 -4.55
C VAL A 427 -18.82 10.36 -4.56
N GLU A 428 -18.55 11.66 -4.46
CA GLU A 428 -17.20 12.18 -4.50
C GLU A 428 -16.40 11.80 -3.24
N ALA A 429 -17.04 11.58 -2.08
CA ALA A 429 -16.36 11.07 -0.88
C ALA A 429 -16.00 9.59 -1.03
N CYS A 430 -16.87 8.78 -1.64
CA CYS A 430 -16.58 7.37 -1.94
C CYS A 430 -15.48 7.21 -3.00
N LYS A 431 -15.47 8.07 -4.02
CA LYS A 431 -14.39 8.16 -5.03
C LYS A 431 -13.06 8.57 -4.40
N PHE A 432 -13.09 9.48 -3.42
CA PHE A 432 -11.89 9.88 -2.69
C PHE A 432 -11.27 8.74 -1.89
N TRP A 433 -12.10 7.88 -1.29
CA TRP A 433 -11.61 6.65 -0.69
C TRP A 433 -10.99 5.70 -1.73
N LEU A 434 -11.66 5.53 -2.87
CA LEU A 434 -11.24 4.61 -3.93
C LEU A 434 -9.87 4.99 -4.53
N ILE A 435 -9.62 6.28 -4.79
CA ILE A 435 -8.30 6.71 -5.28
C ILE A 435 -7.21 6.53 -4.20
N ASN A 436 -7.54 6.71 -2.92
CA ASN A 436 -6.57 6.55 -1.84
C ASN A 436 -6.13 5.08 -1.71
N GLN A 437 -6.96 4.11 -2.13
CA GLN A 437 -6.52 2.71 -2.22
C GLN A 437 -5.41 2.52 -3.27
N LYS A 438 -5.42 3.28 -4.38
CA LYS A 438 -4.36 3.21 -5.40
C LYS A 438 -3.02 3.79 -4.95
N ARG A 439 -3.02 4.52 -3.82
CA ARG A 439 -1.85 5.24 -3.34
C ARG A 439 -0.84 4.31 -2.66
N ALA A 440 -1.29 3.48 -1.71
CA ALA A 440 -0.44 2.54 -0.97
C ALA A 440 -0.50 1.09 -1.51
N SER A 441 -1.35 0.84 -2.52
CA SER A 441 -1.58 -0.47 -3.12
C SER A 441 -1.96 -0.35 -4.61
N GLY A 442 -1.90 -1.45 -5.35
CA GLY A 442 -2.61 -1.59 -6.63
C GLY A 442 -4.13 -1.70 -6.44
N PHE A 443 -4.89 -1.69 -7.55
CA PHE A 443 -6.30 -2.12 -7.50
C PHE A 443 -6.44 -3.66 -7.42
N GLY A 444 -5.33 -4.40 -7.50
CA GLY A 444 -5.26 -5.85 -7.30
C GLY A 444 -5.52 -6.67 -8.58
N THR A 445 -6.73 -6.59 -9.15
CA THR A 445 -7.13 -7.44 -10.29
C THR A 445 -7.48 -6.63 -11.55
N SER A 446 -7.59 -7.32 -12.69
CA SER A 446 -8.07 -6.75 -13.95
C SER A 446 -9.48 -6.15 -13.79
N VAL A 447 -10.37 -6.90 -13.13
CA VAL A 447 -11.75 -6.50 -12.87
C VAL A 447 -11.82 -5.29 -11.94
N ALA A 448 -11.11 -5.33 -10.81
CA ALA A 448 -11.04 -4.24 -9.85
C ALA A 448 -10.50 -2.96 -10.48
N THR A 449 -9.46 -3.07 -11.30
CA THR A 449 -8.89 -1.93 -12.04
C THR A 449 -9.92 -1.33 -12.99
N ALA A 450 -10.62 -2.16 -13.78
CA ALA A 450 -11.64 -1.71 -14.73
C ALA A 450 -12.82 -1.01 -14.04
N GLU A 451 -13.30 -1.58 -12.94
CA GLU A 451 -14.40 -1.03 -12.14
C GLU A 451 -14.00 0.28 -11.45
N ALA A 452 -12.81 0.33 -10.86
CA ALA A 452 -12.30 1.53 -10.19
C ALA A 452 -12.14 2.70 -11.16
N VAL A 453 -11.46 2.45 -12.29
CA VAL A 453 -11.28 3.46 -13.35
C VAL A 453 -12.63 3.92 -13.87
N GLY A 454 -13.58 3.01 -14.06
CA GLY A 454 -14.94 3.34 -14.46
C GLY A 454 -15.65 4.26 -13.46
N ALA A 455 -15.64 3.93 -12.18
CA ALA A 455 -16.28 4.74 -11.14
C ALA A 455 -15.62 6.12 -10.96
N LEU A 456 -14.28 6.18 -11.00
CA LEU A 456 -13.53 7.42 -10.82
C LEU A 456 -13.77 8.43 -11.96
N LEU A 457 -13.87 7.93 -13.20
CA LEU A 457 -13.97 8.77 -14.39
C LEU A 457 -15.39 9.19 -14.76
N PHE A 458 -16.41 8.41 -14.39
CA PHE A 458 -17.75 8.53 -14.98
C PHE A 458 -18.91 8.66 -13.98
N CYS A 459 -18.65 8.75 -12.68
CA CYS A 459 -19.69 8.96 -11.67
C CYS A 459 -19.49 10.32 -10.96
N GLY A 460 -20.58 10.96 -10.54
CA GLY A 460 -20.58 12.22 -9.82
C GLY A 460 -20.29 13.45 -10.68
N GLU A 461 -19.87 14.55 -10.03
CA GLU A 461 -19.60 15.85 -10.68
C GLU A 461 -18.26 15.90 -11.42
N ASN A 462 -17.59 14.75 -11.57
CA ASN A 462 -16.29 14.66 -12.24
C ASN A 462 -15.23 15.57 -11.58
N SER A 463 -15.25 15.74 -10.26
CA SER A 463 -14.27 16.57 -9.53
C SER A 463 -12.83 16.09 -9.75
N PHE A 464 -12.65 14.77 -9.89
CA PHE A 464 -11.42 14.08 -10.27
C PHE A 464 -10.92 14.42 -11.67
N ASN A 465 -11.75 15.05 -12.50
CA ASN A 465 -11.39 15.41 -13.86
C ASN A 465 -10.86 16.84 -14.01
N ASN A 466 -10.94 17.66 -12.94
CA ASN A 466 -10.44 19.02 -12.90
C ASN A 466 -9.08 19.09 -12.19
N ASP A 467 -8.15 19.84 -12.75
CA ASP A 467 -6.87 20.10 -12.08
C ASP A 467 -7.11 20.97 -10.84
N ALA A 468 -6.49 20.59 -9.72
CA ALA A 468 -6.50 21.38 -8.49
C ALA A 468 -5.80 22.73 -8.73
N VAL A 469 -6.46 23.81 -8.33
CA VAL A 469 -5.82 25.12 -8.16
C VAL A 469 -5.32 25.17 -6.74
N TYR A 470 -4.01 25.29 -6.53
CA TYR A 470 -3.40 25.06 -5.24
C TYR A 470 -2.12 25.89 -5.01
N SER A 471 -1.75 25.99 -3.74
CA SER A 471 -0.45 26.50 -3.29
C SER A 471 0.06 25.63 -2.14
N ILE A 472 1.35 25.34 -2.16
CA ILE A 472 2.10 24.75 -1.06
C ILE A 472 3.25 25.70 -0.77
N SER A 473 3.24 26.28 0.41
CA SER A 473 4.30 27.14 0.91
C SER A 473 4.93 26.56 2.16
N ALA A 474 6.20 26.86 2.39
CA ALA A 474 6.87 26.55 3.64
C ALA A 474 7.51 27.82 4.18
N GLY A 475 7.49 27.98 5.51
CA GLY A 475 8.02 29.16 6.18
C GLY A 475 6.97 29.81 7.08
N ASN A 476 7.41 30.73 7.92
CA ASN A 476 6.51 31.58 8.69
C ASN A 476 6.01 32.77 7.85
N LYS A 477 5.14 33.63 8.43
CA LYS A 477 4.56 34.79 7.73
C LYS A 477 5.59 35.75 7.08
N GLU A 478 6.83 35.76 7.54
CA GLU A 478 7.90 36.64 7.06
C GLU A 478 8.82 35.97 6.03
N THR A 479 8.85 34.63 5.99
CA THR A 479 9.79 33.82 5.17
C THR A 479 9.11 32.81 4.24
N ALA A 480 7.78 32.84 4.15
CA ALA A 480 7.00 31.90 3.36
C ALA A 480 7.44 31.88 1.88
N GLU A 481 8.09 30.78 1.47
CA GLU A 481 8.41 30.49 0.08
C GLU A 481 7.35 29.57 -0.49
N ILE A 482 6.81 29.90 -1.67
CA ILE A 482 5.96 28.97 -2.43
C ILE A 482 6.85 27.85 -2.98
N LEU A 483 6.65 26.64 -2.46
CA LEU A 483 7.34 25.43 -2.90
C LEU A 483 6.69 24.84 -4.16
N SER A 484 5.38 24.92 -4.25
CA SER A 484 4.63 24.42 -5.41
C SER A 484 3.29 25.15 -5.52
N GLY A 485 2.79 25.40 -6.72
CA GLY A 485 1.46 25.98 -6.88
C GLY A 485 1.21 26.52 -8.27
N ASN A 486 -0.05 26.82 -8.57
CA ASN A 486 -0.51 27.34 -9.85
C ASN A 486 -1.43 28.57 -9.72
N VAL A 487 -1.26 29.34 -8.63
CA VAL A 487 -2.01 30.58 -8.35
C VAL A 487 -1.23 31.84 -8.76
N PRO A 488 -1.86 32.85 -9.40
CA PRO A 488 -3.12 32.83 -10.16
C PRO A 488 -2.88 32.36 -11.61
N PRO A 489 -3.89 32.06 -12.44
CA PRO A 489 -3.65 31.62 -13.81
C PRO A 489 -3.08 32.80 -14.62
N ALA A 490 -1.75 32.94 -14.65
CA ALA A 490 -1.08 33.84 -15.57
C ALA A 490 -1.28 33.29 -16.98
N SER A 491 -2.30 33.82 -17.65
CA SER A 491 -2.45 33.90 -19.11
C SER A 491 -2.09 32.63 -19.90
N ASN A 492 -3.09 31.79 -20.22
CA ASN A 492 -3.07 30.83 -21.34
C ASN A 492 -1.88 29.86 -21.46
N VAL A 493 -0.93 29.86 -20.53
CA VAL A 493 -0.02 28.75 -20.31
C VAL A 493 -0.79 27.81 -19.42
N LEU A 494 -1.67 27.03 -20.04
CA LEU A 494 -1.96 25.71 -19.51
C LEU A 494 -0.59 25.05 -19.31
N ASN A 495 -0.08 25.12 -18.09
CA ASN A 495 0.99 24.26 -17.61
C ASN A 495 0.41 22.84 -17.57
N PHE A 496 0.13 22.28 -18.76
CA PHE A 496 -0.14 20.87 -19.05
C PHE A 496 1.08 19.99 -18.74
N ALA A 497 2.06 20.51 -18.03
CA ALA A 497 3.39 19.94 -17.91
C ALA A 497 3.52 19.19 -16.58
N GLY A 498 2.68 18.18 -16.37
CA GLY A 498 3.15 17.00 -15.63
C GLY A 498 2.21 16.40 -14.61
N GLY A 499 1.10 17.03 -14.21
CA GLY A 499 0.15 16.44 -13.25
C GLY A 499 0.73 16.08 -11.86
N PHE A 500 2.05 16.19 -11.67
CA PHE A 500 2.90 15.85 -10.55
C PHE A 500 4.08 16.85 -10.53
N HIS A 501 4.33 17.43 -9.37
CA HIS A 501 5.37 18.42 -9.10
C HIS A 501 6.18 17.93 -7.91
N GLU A 502 7.51 18.00 -8.01
CA GLU A 502 8.43 17.74 -6.91
C GLU A 502 9.41 18.91 -6.79
N LYS A 503 9.59 19.43 -5.57
CA LYS A 503 10.61 20.44 -5.26
C LYS A 503 11.25 20.13 -3.93
N THR A 504 12.58 20.17 -3.89
CA THR A 504 13.38 20.10 -2.66
C THR A 504 13.95 21.46 -2.34
N VAL A 505 13.84 21.87 -1.08
CA VAL A 505 14.47 23.08 -0.54
C VAL A 505 15.33 22.74 0.68
N ASP A 506 16.45 23.43 0.82
CA ASP A 506 17.28 23.38 2.01
C ASP A 506 16.72 24.36 3.05
N ILE A 507 16.45 23.85 4.25
CA ILE A 507 15.87 24.60 5.37
C ILE A 507 16.84 24.68 6.57
N SER A 508 18.13 24.46 6.34
CA SER A 508 19.15 24.38 7.39
C SER A 508 19.69 25.72 7.93
N GLY A 509 19.23 26.87 7.41
CA GLY A 509 19.78 28.18 7.73
C GLY A 509 19.34 28.75 9.09
N GLU A 510 20.25 29.44 9.79
CA GLU A 510 19.99 30.08 11.10
C GLU A 510 18.90 31.18 11.06
N ASN A 511 18.57 31.70 9.87
CA ASN A 511 17.53 32.71 9.65
C ASN A 511 16.24 32.17 9.00
N SER A 512 16.14 30.86 8.75
CA SER A 512 14.99 30.28 8.08
C SER A 512 14.08 29.59 9.07
N ALA A 513 13.17 30.34 9.69
CA ALA A 513 12.13 29.82 10.58
C ALA A 513 11.04 29.11 9.74
N PHE A 514 11.38 27.93 9.24
CA PHE A 514 10.43 27.00 8.65
C PHE A 514 9.73 26.22 9.76
N ASP A 515 8.66 26.80 10.30
CA ASP A 515 7.86 26.16 11.36
C ASP A 515 6.75 25.26 10.79
N THR A 516 6.24 25.64 9.61
CA THR A 516 5.07 25.03 8.98
C THR A 516 5.23 24.86 7.47
N VAL A 517 4.53 23.86 6.95
CA VAL A 517 4.17 23.73 5.53
C VAL A 517 2.67 23.93 5.42
N GLU A 518 2.25 24.90 4.64
CA GLU A 518 0.84 25.22 4.40
C GLU A 518 0.46 24.82 2.99
N ALA A 519 -0.53 23.95 2.88
CA ALA A 519 -1.13 23.56 1.61
C ALA A 519 -2.56 24.07 1.54
N ALA A 520 -2.95 24.66 0.42
CA ALA A 520 -4.29 25.15 0.15
C ALA A 520 -4.75 24.69 -1.23
N VAL A 521 -6.00 24.22 -1.31
CA VAL A 521 -6.72 23.96 -2.55
C VAL A 521 -7.85 24.98 -2.64
N PHE A 522 -7.97 25.64 -3.78
CA PHE A 522 -8.89 26.78 -3.96
C PHE A 522 -10.13 26.44 -4.79
N ASN A 523 -10.14 25.32 -5.50
CA ASN A 523 -11.24 24.88 -6.34
C ASN A 523 -11.73 23.47 -5.94
N GLY A 524 -12.68 22.92 -6.69
CA GLY A 524 -13.23 21.57 -6.49
C GLY A 524 -12.27 20.40 -6.81
N GLY A 525 -11.00 20.66 -7.11
CA GLY A 525 -10.04 19.63 -7.51
C GLY A 525 -9.52 18.78 -6.34
N VAL A 526 -8.69 17.79 -6.66
CA VAL A 526 -8.02 16.91 -5.68
C VAL A 526 -6.51 17.10 -5.77
N LEU A 527 -5.90 17.42 -4.64
CA LEU A 527 -4.45 17.53 -4.49
C LEU A 527 -3.95 16.37 -3.63
N TRP A 528 -2.97 15.62 -4.12
CA TRP A 528 -2.39 14.48 -3.41
C TRP A 528 -0.88 14.40 -3.61
N GLY A 529 -0.14 13.94 -2.62
CA GLY A 529 1.32 13.83 -2.67
C GLY A 529 1.93 13.75 -1.28
N GLY A 530 3.23 13.98 -1.12
CA GLY A 530 3.93 13.79 0.15
C GLY A 530 4.72 15.02 0.56
N ILE A 531 4.86 15.22 1.87
CA ILE A 531 5.84 16.14 2.44
C ILE A 531 6.89 15.27 3.11
N HIS A 532 8.15 15.41 2.70
CA HIS A 532 9.27 14.61 3.18
C HIS A 532 10.34 15.51 3.78
N ARG A 533 10.67 15.28 5.03
CA ARG A 533 11.72 15.98 5.75
C ARG A 533 12.90 15.05 5.93
N LYS A 534 14.05 15.43 5.38
CA LYS A 534 15.30 14.67 5.44
C LYS A 534 16.34 15.42 6.26
N PHE A 535 16.95 14.75 7.23
CA PHE A 535 17.99 15.32 8.10
C PHE A 535 18.96 14.23 8.56
N SER A 536 20.04 14.63 9.24
CA SER A 536 20.97 13.70 9.88
C SER A 536 21.05 13.92 11.38
N CYS A 537 20.98 12.84 12.18
CA CYS A 537 21.12 12.90 13.63
C CYS A 537 21.89 11.70 14.19
N GLU A 538 22.27 11.77 15.47
CA GLU A 538 22.82 10.61 16.16
C GLU A 538 21.72 9.58 16.41
N ALA A 539 22.02 8.30 16.26
CA ALA A 539 21.06 7.22 16.52
C ALA A 539 20.54 7.23 17.97
N SER A 540 21.30 7.81 18.91
CA SER A 540 20.89 7.99 20.30
C SER A 540 19.83 9.06 20.52
N GLU A 541 19.70 10.00 19.59
CA GLU A 541 18.73 11.10 19.63
C GLU A 541 17.39 10.72 18.99
N LEU A 542 17.32 9.57 18.33
CA LEU A 542 16.12 9.13 17.62
C LEU A 542 14.94 8.98 18.56
N LYS A 543 13.91 9.77 18.29
CA LYS A 543 12.59 9.64 18.89
C LYS A 543 11.70 8.76 18.02
N LYS A 544 10.68 8.20 18.65
CA LYS A 544 9.58 7.51 17.98
C LYS A 544 8.91 8.46 16.99
N PHE A 545 8.69 7.97 15.78
CA PHE A 545 7.96 8.68 14.73
C PHE A 545 6.82 7.79 14.26
N ASP A 546 5.59 8.17 14.60
CA ASP A 546 4.38 7.53 14.12
C ASP A 546 3.78 8.40 13.02
N ASN A 547 3.42 7.76 11.91
CA ASN A 547 2.64 8.39 10.87
C ASN A 547 1.16 8.05 11.09
N GLU A 548 0.30 8.77 10.37
CA GLU A 548 -1.13 8.57 10.43
C GLU A 548 -1.60 7.25 9.78
N GLY A 549 -0.88 6.78 8.76
CA GLY A 549 -1.21 5.52 8.07
C GLY A 549 -0.54 4.28 8.65
N ILE A 550 0.63 4.44 9.27
CA ILE A 550 1.49 3.37 9.75
C ILE A 550 2.17 3.76 11.05
N LYS A 551 2.26 2.80 11.98
CA LYS A 551 2.96 2.93 13.26
C LYS A 551 3.82 1.71 13.50
N ILE A 552 4.91 1.86 14.24
CA ILE A 552 5.76 0.74 14.67
C ILE A 552 6.25 0.89 16.10
N SER A 553 6.19 -0.20 16.86
CA SER A 553 6.84 -0.33 18.17
C SER A 553 7.90 -1.43 18.12
N LYS A 554 8.94 -1.29 18.96
CA LYS A 554 9.99 -2.30 19.14
C LYS A 554 10.12 -2.63 20.61
N ASN A 555 9.92 -3.90 20.96
CA ASN A 555 10.04 -4.42 22.31
C ASN A 555 11.06 -5.56 22.36
N LEU A 556 11.83 -5.64 23.45
CA LEU A 556 12.74 -6.74 23.74
C LEU A 556 12.19 -7.59 24.88
N TYR A 557 12.13 -8.90 24.70
CA TYR A 557 11.69 -9.84 25.73
C TYR A 557 12.77 -10.88 26.00
N LEU A 558 13.07 -11.13 27.28
CA LEU A 558 13.85 -12.29 27.69
C LEU A 558 12.98 -13.55 27.60
N LEU A 559 13.45 -14.60 26.94
CA LEU A 559 12.80 -15.91 26.93
C LEU A 559 13.26 -16.72 28.13
N SER A 560 12.34 -16.97 29.07
CA SER A 560 12.58 -17.84 30.21
C SER A 560 11.91 -19.20 29.98
N LYS A 561 12.69 -20.28 30.06
CA LYS A 561 12.17 -21.65 29.97
C LYS A 561 11.37 -21.98 31.23
N ASN A 562 10.16 -22.49 31.06
CA ASN A 562 9.38 -23.02 32.17
C ASN A 562 10.04 -24.32 32.68
N ASN A 563 10.42 -24.36 33.96
CA ASN A 563 11.02 -25.55 34.60
C ASN A 563 9.99 -26.67 34.90
N GLY A 564 8.72 -26.50 34.55
CA GLY A 564 7.66 -27.47 34.82
C GLY A 564 7.01 -27.97 33.54
N GLY A 565 7.39 -29.18 33.11
CA GLY A 565 6.61 -30.20 32.35
C GLY A 565 5.90 -29.85 31.03
N ASP A 566 5.34 -28.66 30.89
CA ASP A 566 4.55 -28.23 29.74
C ASP A 566 5.44 -27.47 28.74
N LYS A 567 5.67 -28.09 27.59
CA LYS A 567 6.63 -27.62 26.56
C LYS A 567 6.06 -26.52 25.65
N THR A 568 4.97 -25.85 26.01
CA THR A 568 4.19 -25.07 25.04
C THR A 568 4.11 -23.55 25.24
N ALA A 569 4.74 -22.96 26.26
CA ALA A 569 4.93 -21.50 26.28
C ALA A 569 6.21 -21.07 27.02
N ASP A 570 7.19 -20.59 26.28
CA ASP A 570 8.29 -19.80 26.84
C ASP A 570 7.70 -18.54 27.47
N LYS A 571 8.12 -18.21 28.71
CA LYS A 571 7.66 -17.00 29.38
C LYS A 571 8.42 -15.81 28.81
N LEU A 572 7.69 -14.85 28.23
CA LEU A 572 8.24 -13.59 27.75
C LEU A 572 8.28 -12.55 28.89
N ILE A 573 9.47 -12.05 29.21
CA ILE A 573 9.68 -11.04 30.24
C ILE A 573 10.18 -9.76 29.56
N LEU A 574 9.39 -8.68 29.61
CA LEU A 574 9.74 -7.41 28.97
C LEU A 574 11.01 -6.82 29.59
N ILE A 575 11.96 -6.44 28.74
CA ILE A 575 13.13 -5.64 29.11
C ILE A 575 12.73 -4.17 28.99
N ASP A 576 12.21 -3.62 30.09
CA ASP A 576 11.78 -2.23 30.16
C ASP A 576 12.82 -1.38 30.93
N PRO A 577 13.56 -0.50 30.24
CA PRO A 577 14.59 0.34 30.86
C PRO A 577 14.00 1.47 31.73
N SER A 578 12.69 1.74 31.66
CA SER A 578 12.03 2.78 32.44
C SER A 578 11.72 2.34 33.89
N VAL A 579 11.83 1.04 34.19
CA VAL A 579 11.54 0.47 35.51
C VAL A 579 12.83 0.29 36.31
N SER A 580 12.85 0.71 37.58
CA SER A 580 14.04 0.66 38.45
C SER A 580 14.58 -0.75 38.71
N ALA A 581 13.75 -1.78 38.53
CA ALA A 581 14.10 -3.20 38.59
C ALA A 581 14.07 -3.87 37.20
N ALA A 582 14.55 -3.16 36.17
CA ALA A 582 14.63 -3.68 34.81
C ALA A 582 15.39 -5.02 34.75
N VAL A 583 14.80 -5.98 34.03
CA VAL A 583 15.43 -7.28 33.80
C VAL A 583 16.61 -7.10 32.84
N SER A 584 17.81 -7.43 33.29
CA SER A 584 19.03 -7.40 32.45
C SER A 584 19.34 -8.79 31.93
N PRO A 585 19.39 -9.01 30.61
CA PRO A 585 19.78 -10.30 30.04
C PRO A 585 21.25 -10.62 30.37
N SER A 586 21.57 -11.90 30.48
CA SER A 586 22.91 -12.43 30.72
C SER A 586 23.44 -13.14 29.46
N ILE A 587 24.77 -13.23 29.32
CA ILE A 587 25.38 -13.99 28.22
C ILE A 587 24.80 -15.42 28.13
N GLY A 588 24.43 -15.82 26.92
CA GLY A 588 23.88 -17.14 26.60
C GLY A 588 22.36 -17.22 26.62
N GLU A 589 21.67 -16.25 27.25
CA GLU A 589 20.21 -16.18 27.21
C GLU A 589 19.70 -15.79 25.81
N ILE A 590 18.42 -16.06 25.58
CA ILE A 590 17.74 -15.73 24.33
C ILE A 590 16.86 -14.50 24.58
N VAL A 591 16.96 -13.53 23.68
CA VAL A 591 16.10 -12.35 23.64
C VAL A 591 15.26 -12.41 22.36
N ARG A 592 13.95 -12.24 22.50
CA ARG A 592 13.01 -12.05 21.41
C ARG A 592 12.87 -10.57 21.13
N VAL A 593 13.11 -10.19 19.89
CA VAL A 593 12.68 -8.89 19.37
C VAL A 593 11.27 -9.04 18.86
N ARG A 594 10.37 -8.17 19.31
CA ARG A 594 9.01 -8.06 18.79
C ARG A 594 8.84 -6.68 18.16
N LEU A 595 8.42 -6.68 16.91
CA LEU A 595 8.01 -5.50 16.16
C LEU A 595 6.49 -5.55 16.01
N GLU A 596 5.79 -4.53 16.49
CA GLU A 596 4.34 -4.42 16.28
C GLU A 596 4.08 -3.30 15.29
N VAL A 597 3.48 -3.63 14.15
CA VAL A 597 3.15 -2.68 13.08
C VAL A 597 1.65 -2.53 13.03
N SER A 598 1.17 -1.29 13.12
CA SER A 598 -0.26 -0.99 13.01
C SER A 598 -0.54 -0.16 11.76
N LEU A 599 -1.54 -0.59 10.99
CA LEU A 599 -2.01 0.09 9.78
C LEU A 599 -3.47 0.53 9.92
N THR A 600 -3.79 1.71 9.41
CA THR A 600 -5.19 2.20 9.34
C THR A 600 -5.92 1.74 8.08
N THR A 601 -5.18 1.37 7.04
CA THR A 601 -5.70 0.84 5.78
C THR A 601 -4.83 -0.31 5.28
N ASP A 602 -5.33 -1.06 4.31
CA ASP A 602 -4.51 -2.12 3.69
C ASP A 602 -3.36 -1.45 2.92
N MET A 603 -2.15 -1.99 3.05
CA MET A 603 -0.97 -1.47 2.33
C MET A 603 -0.20 -2.63 1.71
N GLU A 604 0.40 -2.37 0.54
CA GLU A 604 1.27 -3.32 -0.17
C GLU A 604 2.74 -2.89 -0.10
N PHE A 605 3.63 -3.84 -0.33
CA PHE A 605 5.08 -3.65 -0.40
C PHE A 605 5.66 -2.97 0.85
N ILE A 606 5.31 -3.50 2.02
CA ILE A 606 5.81 -2.97 3.30
C ILE A 606 7.19 -3.56 3.56
N TYR A 607 8.14 -2.66 3.80
CA TYR A 607 9.48 -3.01 4.20
C TYR A 607 9.70 -2.64 5.66
N ILE A 608 10.09 -3.62 6.48
CA ILE A 608 10.50 -3.39 7.87
C ILE A 608 11.99 -3.67 7.98
N ARG A 609 12.75 -2.66 8.40
CA ARG A 609 14.16 -2.81 8.74
C ARG A 609 14.36 -2.56 10.22
N ASP A 610 14.78 -3.59 10.93
CA ASP A 610 15.17 -3.47 12.33
C ASP A 610 16.68 -3.54 12.50
N ARG A 611 17.28 -2.46 13.01
CA ARG A 611 18.66 -2.48 13.48
C ARG A 611 18.69 -2.93 14.92
N PHE A 612 19.48 -3.94 15.23
CA PHE A 612 19.58 -4.52 16.57
C PHE A 612 20.92 -4.22 17.24
N ALA A 613 20.98 -4.44 18.56
CA ALA A 613 22.17 -4.17 19.37
C ALA A 613 23.34 -5.10 19.01
N SER A 614 24.58 -4.59 19.05
CA SER A 614 25.81 -5.38 18.88
C SER A 614 26.06 -6.41 20.00
N ALA A 615 25.26 -6.36 21.07
CA ALA A 615 25.26 -7.35 22.14
C ALA A 615 24.76 -8.73 21.69
N PHE A 616 24.03 -8.78 20.58
CA PHE A 616 23.24 -9.93 20.18
C PHE A 616 23.73 -10.54 18.87
N GLU A 617 23.52 -11.84 18.71
CA GLU A 617 23.71 -12.55 17.44
C GLU A 617 22.41 -13.28 17.08
N PRO A 618 21.93 -13.16 15.84
CA PRO A 618 20.68 -13.77 15.43
C PRO A 618 20.77 -15.30 15.45
N LEU A 619 19.74 -15.96 15.99
CA LEU A 619 19.67 -17.44 15.96
C LEU A 619 19.37 -17.96 14.55
N ARG A 620 18.71 -17.12 13.74
CA ARG A 620 18.42 -17.38 12.34
C ARG A 620 19.51 -16.79 11.46
N VAL A 621 20.08 -17.62 10.60
CA VAL A 621 21.13 -17.21 9.64
C VAL A 621 20.73 -17.37 8.17
N ILE A 622 19.59 -18.02 7.88
CA ILE A 622 19.12 -18.28 6.51
C ILE A 622 17.94 -17.36 6.19
N SER A 623 18.04 -16.59 5.11
CA SER A 623 16.94 -15.81 4.57
C SER A 623 15.88 -16.70 3.95
N GLY A 624 14.60 -16.33 4.03
CA GLY A 624 13.53 -17.14 3.46
C GLY A 624 12.14 -16.63 3.78
N TYR A 625 11.14 -17.22 3.11
CA TYR A 625 9.73 -16.91 3.33
C TYR A 625 9.22 -17.61 4.59
N GLU A 626 8.43 -16.90 5.40
CA GLU A 626 7.71 -17.43 6.54
C GLU A 626 6.24 -17.01 6.50
N CYS A 627 5.39 -17.85 7.08
CA CYS A 627 4.02 -17.48 7.41
C CYS A 627 3.81 -17.69 8.91
N LYS A 628 3.62 -16.60 9.66
CA LYS A 628 3.39 -16.61 11.11
C LYS A 628 2.27 -15.64 11.46
N ASN A 629 1.44 -16.02 12.44
CA ASN A 629 0.29 -15.21 12.88
C ASN A 629 -0.69 -14.83 11.74
N GLY A 630 -0.75 -15.63 10.67
CA GLY A 630 -1.57 -15.35 9.49
C GLY A 630 -0.92 -14.45 8.45
N GLU A 631 0.29 -13.96 8.71
CA GLU A 631 1.01 -13.04 7.82
C GLU A 631 2.17 -13.74 7.11
N GLY A 632 2.19 -13.62 5.78
CA GLY A 632 3.27 -14.13 4.92
C GLY A 632 4.29 -13.05 4.60
N TYR A 633 5.58 -13.34 4.83
CA TYR A 633 6.67 -12.38 4.58
C TYR A 633 7.99 -13.08 4.27
N TYR A 634 8.85 -12.42 3.49
CA TYR A 634 10.25 -12.81 3.34
C TYR A 634 11.10 -12.09 4.38
N ILE A 635 12.00 -12.79 5.05
CA ILE A 635 12.91 -12.20 6.03
C ILE A 635 14.36 -12.52 5.67
N SER A 636 15.19 -11.48 5.67
CA SER A 636 16.63 -11.51 5.40
C SER A 636 17.39 -11.02 6.64
N MET A 637 18.13 -11.92 7.29
CA MET A 637 18.96 -11.61 8.45
C MET A 637 20.35 -11.22 7.98
N ARG A 638 20.79 -10.01 8.33
CA ARG A 638 22.13 -9.48 8.07
C ARG A 638 22.84 -9.24 9.39
N ASP A 639 24.15 -8.99 9.33
CA ASP A 639 25.01 -8.81 10.51
C ASP A 639 24.52 -7.72 11.48
N ALA A 640 23.83 -6.69 10.98
CA ALA A 640 23.36 -5.57 11.80
C ALA A 640 21.89 -5.19 11.55
N SER A 641 21.15 -5.96 10.77
CA SER A 641 19.70 -5.75 10.63
C SER A 641 18.91 -6.99 10.28
N ALA A 642 17.70 -7.07 10.83
CA ALA A 642 16.65 -7.95 10.36
C ALA A 642 15.78 -7.17 9.37
N ASN A 643 15.53 -7.75 8.19
CA ASN A 643 14.84 -7.09 7.10
C ASN A 643 13.64 -7.95 6.71
N PHE A 644 12.43 -7.40 6.82
CA PHE A 644 11.17 -8.07 6.48
C PHE A 644 10.57 -7.40 5.25
N PHE A 645 10.16 -8.22 4.29
CA PHE A 645 9.53 -7.81 3.05
C PHE A 645 8.16 -8.46 3.00
N ILE A 646 7.13 -7.63 2.99
CA ILE A 646 5.73 -8.04 3.10
C ILE A 646 5.00 -7.53 1.86
N ASP A 647 4.46 -8.44 1.06
CA ASP A 647 3.77 -8.08 -0.18
C ASP A 647 2.48 -7.30 0.08
N SER A 648 1.71 -7.73 1.10
CA SER A 648 0.46 -7.10 1.50
C SER A 648 0.22 -7.29 2.99
N LEU A 649 -0.28 -6.25 3.64
CA LEU A 649 -0.69 -6.30 5.04
C LEU A 649 -2.04 -5.57 5.18
N ARG A 650 -3.00 -6.22 5.85
CA ARG A 650 -4.34 -5.64 6.03
C ARG A 650 -4.34 -4.57 7.12
N ALA A 651 -5.35 -3.69 7.12
CA ALA A 651 -5.60 -2.79 8.23
C ALA A 651 -5.71 -3.58 9.56
N GLY A 652 -5.07 -3.07 10.61
CA GLY A 652 -4.97 -3.77 11.90
C GLY A 652 -3.55 -3.73 12.47
N THR A 653 -3.33 -4.52 13.53
CA THR A 653 -2.03 -4.63 14.20
C THR A 653 -1.43 -6.00 13.95
N HIS A 654 -0.17 -6.01 13.56
CA HIS A 654 0.58 -7.18 13.11
C HIS A 654 1.88 -7.32 13.91
N THR A 655 2.26 -8.55 14.21
CA THR A 655 3.40 -8.84 15.08
C THR A 655 4.44 -9.67 14.36
N PHE A 656 5.65 -9.12 14.25
CA PHE A 656 6.83 -9.78 13.68
C PHE A 656 7.87 -10.05 14.77
N GLU A 657 8.37 -11.27 14.82
CA GLU A 657 9.27 -11.69 15.90
C GLU A 657 10.48 -12.45 15.36
N TYR A 658 11.62 -12.25 16.01
CA TYR A 658 12.80 -13.06 15.80
C TYR A 658 13.65 -13.14 17.07
N ASP A 659 14.37 -14.25 17.20
CA ASP A 659 15.14 -14.56 18.41
C ASP A 659 16.64 -14.37 18.17
N MET A 660 17.31 -13.80 19.16
CA MET A 660 18.75 -13.59 19.17
C MET A 660 19.37 -14.10 20.46
N ARG A 661 20.62 -14.54 20.39
CA ARG A 661 21.42 -14.92 21.54
C ARG A 661 22.21 -13.74 22.07
N VAL A 662 22.29 -13.63 23.39
CA VAL A 662 23.11 -12.64 24.08
C VAL A 662 24.57 -13.10 24.09
N CYS A 663 25.46 -12.32 23.47
CA CYS A 663 26.86 -12.73 23.28
C CYS A 663 27.87 -11.84 24.02
N ARG A 664 27.52 -10.57 24.32
CA ARG A 664 28.50 -9.60 24.85
C ARG A 664 27.93 -8.82 26.04
N ARG A 665 28.69 -8.77 27.14
CA ARG A 665 28.44 -7.94 28.33
C ARG A 665 28.63 -6.46 28.03
N GLY A 666 27.94 -5.61 28.78
CA GLY A 666 28.12 -4.16 28.71
C GLY A 666 26.80 -3.40 28.57
N ARG A 667 26.91 -2.11 28.25
CA ARG A 667 25.78 -1.22 28.06
C ARG A 667 25.58 -0.93 26.58
N TYR A 668 24.39 -1.22 26.07
CA TYR A 668 24.08 -1.14 24.65
C TYR A 668 22.81 -0.32 24.41
N ARG A 669 22.60 0.09 23.16
CA ARG A 669 21.30 0.52 22.68
C ARG A 669 20.65 -0.59 21.88
N CYS A 670 19.33 -0.72 22.00
CA CYS A 670 18.58 -1.77 21.28
C CYS A 670 18.54 -1.56 19.75
N GLY A 671 18.99 -0.40 19.26
CA GLY A 671 18.79 0.03 17.88
C GLY A 671 17.37 0.55 17.66
N PHE A 672 16.92 0.63 16.41
CA PHE A 672 15.59 1.12 16.05
C PHE A 672 15.05 0.34 14.85
N ALA A 673 13.73 0.23 14.78
CA ALA A 673 13.03 -0.34 13.64
C ALA A 673 12.38 0.77 12.80
N ARG A 674 12.38 0.60 11.48
CA ARG A 674 11.66 1.44 10.51
C ARG A 674 10.72 0.54 9.71
N ALA A 675 9.47 0.96 9.57
CA ALA A 675 8.51 0.34 8.66
C ALA A 675 8.05 1.39 7.65
N GLU A 676 8.02 1.05 6.37
CA GLU A 676 7.58 1.98 5.32
C GLU A 676 6.93 1.25 4.15
N CYS A 677 5.97 1.91 3.50
CA CYS A 677 5.46 1.48 2.21
C CYS A 677 6.46 1.89 1.12
N MET A 678 6.95 0.92 0.36
CA MET A 678 7.97 1.16 -0.66
C MET A 678 7.44 1.92 -1.89
N TYR A 679 6.13 1.86 -2.15
CA TYR A 679 5.46 2.56 -3.24
C TYR A 679 4.86 3.92 -2.83
N ALA A 680 4.65 4.13 -1.54
CA ALA A 680 4.16 5.38 -0.97
C ALA A 680 5.01 5.74 0.25
N PRO A 681 6.27 6.18 0.04
CA PRO A 681 7.24 6.41 1.11
C PRO A 681 6.80 7.51 2.09
N GLU A 682 5.78 8.29 1.76
CA GLU A 682 5.13 9.20 2.70
C GLU A 682 4.45 8.48 3.87
N PHE A 683 4.19 7.17 3.76
CA PHE A 683 3.75 6.29 4.85
C PHE A 683 4.95 5.53 5.40
N GLY A 684 5.64 6.14 6.37
CA GLY A 684 6.73 5.53 7.10
C GLY A 684 6.64 5.80 8.59
N ALA A 685 7.09 4.85 9.41
CA ALA A 685 7.15 4.97 10.86
C ALA A 685 8.47 4.43 11.40
N ARG A 686 8.86 4.88 12.59
CA ARG A 686 10.10 4.49 13.26
C ARG A 686 9.89 4.31 14.76
N SER A 687 10.44 3.23 15.30
CA SER A 687 10.48 3.01 16.75
C SER A 687 11.52 3.91 17.40
N GLU A 688 11.38 4.17 18.70
CA GLU A 688 12.50 4.72 19.46
C GLU A 688 13.63 3.69 19.62
N SER A 689 14.78 4.18 20.10
CA SER A 689 15.88 3.37 20.58
C SER A 689 16.10 3.66 22.06
N PHE A 690 16.34 2.63 22.88
CA PHE A 690 16.59 2.78 24.31
C PHE A 690 17.87 2.04 24.74
N ALA A 691 18.45 2.47 25.86
CA ALA A 691 19.63 1.85 26.45
C ALA A 691 19.23 0.72 27.40
N PHE A 692 20.04 -0.33 27.45
CA PHE A 692 19.89 -1.45 28.38
C PHE A 692 21.26 -2.05 28.73
N ASP A 693 21.32 -2.77 29.84
CA ASP A 693 22.54 -3.42 30.33
C ASP A 693 22.47 -4.94 30.15
N VAL A 694 23.63 -5.53 29.81
CA VAL A 694 23.84 -6.99 29.67
C VAL A 694 24.85 -7.45 30.73
N LYS A 695 24.49 -8.48 31.50
CA LYS A 695 25.26 -9.02 32.63
C LYS A 695 26.17 -10.19 32.29
#